data_AF-A0AAJ8B1P0-F1
#
_entry.id   AF-A0AAJ8B1P0-F1
#
_cell.length_a   1.000
_cell.length_b   1.000
_cell.length_c   1.000
_cell.angle_alpha   90.00
_cell.angle_beta   90.00
_cell.angle_gamma   90.00
#
_symmetry.space_group_name_H-M   'P 1'
#
loop_
_entity.id
_entity.type
_entity.pdbx_description
1 polymer ?
#
loop_
_entity_poly.entity_id
_entity_poly.type
_entity_poly.pdbx_seq_one_letter_code
_entity_poly.pdbx_strand_id
1 'polypeptide(L)'
;MNRTFSIIAPHFPKFKTDDWFAWFHVKLVTLLPSFSAVMLKNATSDINCTNYHVVVSGMAKAFPSISSQGQEEITDVMVGYLKKSVSVINTPVCRQGIQSDAQWLEKNLGPFSTRAKYSDLKVFNISGVAVVENLSPKQKAELILDPDSNALENENIVREVFTSLTESPDTEQLSQFFQAYSDINKQRNITIVENPAVRDIILNLTLTALAPEFEDFGPEDYKLWFQVYLVTVMASLHPGSLAVIPSNISCASYAAMYEIIFLKSKVRHFGFCTMSKCGFRQVTKMCVFFPQTHWPRAKFENPATAAFTGCEIKQRVTQGDIRTDSFKCKETLVDEDLVCAAVDGSQLQQTVSMGISSEALCNFTITAHACSSATHLTADNLATLMKCSLESQTTYPVEVWTLLFQKASSALDQALESFATMAPNNSNPSLSHALEALGQVRIASFSQAQLQSVSFVSSWFMTNIRPFLASSSPNFLFCLSSKNFSCDTYRTVGSKQWLEANFGAYSGFATLRDLQALNPNFSSAEALSVLTPAQVAQLTLSSGALNDTDQIDHVFERLEEGNALENVDEFLEELTANGKDPDFQPAVRDHLMNRTFSIIAPHFPKFKTDDWFAWFHVKLVTLLPSFSAVMLKNATSDINCTNYHVV
;
A
#
# COMPACT_ATOMS: atom_id res chain seq x y z
N MET A 1 58.17 1.70 18.66
CA MET A 1 58.10 3.09 18.17
C MET A 1 58.68 4.12 19.16
N ASN A 2 58.18 4.24 20.41
CA ASN A 2 58.59 5.28 21.37
C ASN A 2 60.11 5.47 21.52
N ARG A 3 60.87 4.39 21.73
CA ARG A 3 62.34 4.47 21.83
C ARG A 3 63.01 5.00 20.56
N THR A 4 62.55 4.53 19.39
CA THR A 4 63.03 4.99 18.08
C THR A 4 62.76 6.49 17.90
N PHE A 5 61.54 6.94 18.24
CA PHE A 5 61.16 8.34 18.12
C PHE A 5 62.00 9.25 19.02
N SER A 6 62.26 8.86 20.27
CA SER A 6 63.11 9.62 21.19
C SER A 6 64.56 9.79 20.70
N ILE A 7 65.05 8.88 19.86
CA ILE A 7 66.39 8.97 19.25
C ILE A 7 66.37 9.91 18.05
N ILE A 8 65.37 9.83 17.17
CA ILE A 8 65.35 10.58 15.90
C ILE A 8 64.80 12.00 16.03
N ALA A 9 63.83 12.24 16.92
CA ALA A 9 63.12 13.51 17.00
C ALA A 9 64.03 14.74 17.23
N PRO A 10 65.09 14.67 18.06
CA PRO A 10 66.03 15.78 18.22
C PRO A 10 66.78 16.17 16.93
N HIS A 11 66.80 15.28 15.93
CA HIS A 11 67.47 15.54 14.65
C HIS A 11 66.56 16.17 13.59
N PHE A 12 65.23 16.19 13.78
CA PHE A 12 64.28 16.76 12.82
C PHE A 12 64.57 18.21 12.40
N PRO A 13 65.02 19.14 13.27
CA PRO A 13 65.35 20.50 12.85
C PRO A 13 66.50 20.59 11.83
N LYS A 14 67.32 19.52 11.70
CA LYS A 14 68.44 19.44 10.76
C LYS A 14 68.10 18.66 9.48
N PHE A 15 66.91 18.05 9.40
CA PHE A 15 66.52 17.22 8.26
C PHE A 15 66.27 18.07 7.02
N LYS A 16 66.82 17.62 5.88
CA LYS A 16 66.44 18.07 4.54
C LYS A 16 65.32 17.17 3.99
N THR A 17 64.77 17.53 2.84
CA THR A 17 63.67 16.77 2.19
C THR A 17 64.03 15.30 1.97
N ASP A 18 65.25 15.00 1.52
CA ASP A 18 65.71 13.62 1.32
C ASP A 18 65.79 12.83 2.64
N ASP A 19 66.12 13.48 3.75
CA ASP A 19 66.13 12.84 5.07
C ASP A 19 64.70 12.48 5.51
N TRP A 20 63.76 13.41 5.36
CA TRP A 20 62.33 13.15 5.62
C TRP A 20 61.82 11.99 4.78
N PHE A 21 62.18 11.94 3.50
CA PHE A 21 61.79 10.85 2.61
C PHE A 21 62.40 9.52 3.07
N ALA A 22 63.71 9.47 3.32
CA ALA A 22 64.38 8.27 3.78
C ALA A 22 63.77 7.73 5.09
N TRP A 23 63.38 8.60 6.03
CA TRP A 23 62.78 8.15 7.27
C TRP A 23 61.32 7.71 7.12
N PHE A 24 60.46 8.49 6.48
CA PHE A 24 59.02 8.20 6.42
C PHE A 24 58.62 7.24 5.29
N HIS A 25 59.43 7.08 4.25
CA HIS A 25 59.14 6.18 3.13
C HIS A 25 59.99 4.91 3.08
N VAL A 26 61.08 4.84 3.86
CA VAL A 26 61.98 3.68 3.85
C VAL A 26 62.19 3.13 5.26
N LYS A 27 62.71 3.93 6.20
CA LYS A 27 63.19 3.41 7.49
C LYS A 27 62.09 3.14 8.52
N LEU A 28 61.04 3.96 8.56
CA LEU A 28 59.97 3.86 9.56
C LEU A 28 58.74 3.09 9.08
N VAL A 29 58.66 2.70 7.80
CA VAL A 29 57.42 2.18 7.18
C VAL A 29 56.74 1.08 8.01
N THR A 30 57.52 0.14 8.56
CA THR A 30 56.99 -0.97 9.38
C THR A 30 56.57 -0.56 10.80
N LEU A 31 56.99 0.62 11.25
CA LEU A 31 56.70 1.17 12.58
C LEU A 31 55.70 2.33 12.55
N LEU A 32 55.42 2.90 11.37
CA LEU A 32 54.45 3.98 11.17
C LEU A 32 53.05 3.65 11.70
N PRO A 33 52.53 2.40 11.65
CA PRO A 33 51.25 2.08 12.25
C PRO A 33 51.16 2.35 13.76
N SER A 34 52.30 2.39 14.45
CA SER A 34 52.40 2.71 15.89
C SER A 34 52.85 4.15 16.15
N PHE A 35 52.85 5.02 15.14
CA PHE A 35 53.24 6.42 15.25
C PHE A 35 52.07 7.23 15.85
N SER A 36 52.26 7.84 17.01
CA SER A 36 51.15 8.51 17.72
C SER A 36 50.92 9.95 17.24
N ALA A 37 49.74 10.49 17.52
CA ALA A 37 49.41 11.89 17.25
C ALA A 37 50.41 12.86 17.90
N VAL A 38 50.88 12.58 19.12
CA VAL A 38 51.91 13.38 19.80
C VAL A 38 53.23 13.38 19.04
N MET A 39 53.65 12.22 18.52
CA MET A 39 54.86 12.11 17.71
C MET A 39 54.73 12.90 16.41
N LEU A 40 53.56 12.84 15.76
CA LEU A 40 53.29 13.61 14.56
C LEU A 40 53.31 15.10 14.81
N LYS A 41 52.65 15.56 15.89
CA LYS A 41 52.64 16.97 16.27
C LYS A 41 54.04 17.51 16.52
N ASN A 42 54.92 16.70 17.13
CA ASN A 42 56.32 17.06 17.33
C ASN A 42 57.13 17.04 16.01
N ALA A 43 56.84 16.10 15.11
CA ALA A 43 57.49 16.03 13.81
C ALA A 43 57.09 17.19 12.89
N THR A 44 55.86 17.71 13.02
CA THR A 44 55.31 18.75 12.14
C THR A 44 55.30 20.15 12.74
N SER A 45 55.85 20.38 13.94
CA SER A 45 55.72 21.67 14.65
C SER A 45 56.25 22.87 13.87
N ASP A 46 57.37 22.68 13.15
CA ASP A 46 58.12 23.73 12.44
C ASP A 46 58.62 23.25 11.06
N ILE A 47 57.86 22.35 10.43
CA ILE A 47 58.16 21.82 9.09
C ILE A 47 57.50 22.69 8.01
N ASN A 48 58.16 22.86 6.86
CA ASN A 48 57.56 23.53 5.70
C ASN A 48 56.61 22.60 4.91
N CYS A 49 55.79 23.16 4.02
CA CYS A 49 54.82 22.40 3.23
C CYS A 49 55.45 21.27 2.41
N THR A 50 56.62 21.49 1.81
CA THR A 50 57.31 20.46 1.01
C THR A 50 57.64 19.23 1.84
N ASN A 51 58.22 19.42 3.02
CA ASN A 51 58.60 18.33 3.90
C ASN A 51 57.37 17.74 4.62
N TYR A 52 56.35 18.56 4.90
CA TYR A 52 55.05 18.09 5.40
C TYR A 52 54.39 17.12 4.43
N HIS A 53 54.33 17.43 3.13
CA HIS A 53 53.79 16.54 2.12
C HIS A 53 54.51 15.19 2.10
N VAL A 54 55.83 15.16 2.32
CA VAL A 54 56.60 13.91 2.45
C VAL A 54 56.18 13.12 3.69
N VAL A 55 55.93 13.77 4.82
CA VAL A 55 55.45 13.08 6.03
C VAL A 55 54.05 12.50 5.79
N VAL A 56 53.12 13.30 5.24
CA VAL A 56 51.74 12.87 4.95
C VAL A 56 51.73 11.71 3.97
N SER A 57 52.47 11.78 2.87
CA SER A 57 52.51 10.69 1.88
C SER A 57 53.11 9.40 2.44
N GLY A 58 54.07 9.50 3.37
CA GLY A 58 54.60 8.33 4.10
C GLY A 58 53.56 7.73 5.05
N MET A 59 52.89 8.58 5.84
CA MET A 59 51.83 8.17 6.76
C MET A 59 50.62 7.57 6.03
N ALA A 60 50.28 8.09 4.84
CA ALA A 60 49.20 7.58 4.00
C ALA A 60 49.38 6.09 3.65
N LYS A 61 50.63 5.65 3.43
CA LYS A 61 50.93 4.23 3.16
C LYS A 61 50.66 3.33 4.37
N ALA A 62 50.77 3.87 5.58
CA ALA A 62 50.49 3.15 6.81
C ALA A 62 49.02 3.24 7.25
N PHE A 63 48.21 4.10 6.61
CA PHE A 63 46.82 4.38 6.98
C PHE A 63 45.98 3.11 7.25
N PRO A 64 45.97 2.08 6.38
CA PRO A 64 45.14 0.90 6.59
C PRO A 64 45.52 0.08 7.84
N SER A 65 46.73 0.25 8.36
CA SER A 65 47.25 -0.48 9.53
C SER A 65 47.17 0.32 10.83
N ILE A 66 46.78 1.60 10.79
CA ILE A 66 46.56 2.44 11.97
C ILE A 66 45.16 2.15 12.52
N SER A 67 45.00 2.11 13.85
CA SER A 67 43.68 1.94 14.48
C SER A 67 42.74 3.11 14.15
N SER A 68 41.42 2.88 14.14
CA SER A 68 40.43 3.94 13.84
C SER A 68 40.63 5.18 14.72
N GLN A 69 40.81 4.99 16.03
CA GLN A 69 41.11 6.09 16.96
C GLN A 69 42.43 6.78 16.61
N GLY A 70 43.47 6.03 16.26
CA GLY A 70 44.75 6.60 15.85
C GLY A 70 44.64 7.43 14.57
N GLN A 71 43.83 6.98 13.60
CA GLN A 71 43.58 7.74 12.37
C GLN A 71 42.90 9.07 12.68
N GLU A 72 41.91 9.10 13.56
CA GLU A 72 41.22 10.34 14.00
C GLU A 72 42.19 11.31 14.69
N GLU A 73 42.94 10.84 15.69
CA GLU A 73 43.88 11.68 16.44
C GLU A 73 45.02 12.23 15.55
N ILE A 74 45.49 11.43 14.58
CA ILE A 74 46.48 11.86 13.58
C ILE A 74 45.89 12.90 12.64
N THR A 75 44.64 12.70 12.19
CA THR A 75 43.94 13.63 11.31
C THR A 75 43.77 14.99 11.99
N ASP A 76 43.40 15.01 13.27
CA ASP A 76 43.28 16.24 14.06
C ASP A 76 44.61 17.02 14.11
N VAL A 77 45.74 16.32 14.22
CA VAL A 77 47.08 16.93 14.17
C VAL A 77 47.38 17.50 12.78
N MET A 78 47.06 16.78 11.71
CA MET A 78 47.25 17.26 10.33
C MET A 78 46.40 18.49 10.04
N VAL A 79 45.10 18.45 10.39
CA VAL A 79 44.19 19.59 10.27
C VAL A 79 44.67 20.77 11.11
N GLY A 80 45.14 20.52 12.34
CA GLY A 80 45.70 21.55 13.22
C GLY A 80 46.94 22.24 12.63
N TYR A 81 47.84 21.47 12.00
CA TYR A 81 49.00 22.01 11.29
C TYR A 81 48.58 22.94 10.14
N LEU A 82 47.62 22.49 9.32
CA LEU A 82 47.10 23.29 8.20
C LEU A 82 46.41 24.57 8.72
N LYS A 83 45.54 24.47 9.73
CA LYS A 83 44.83 25.61 10.34
C LYS A 83 45.77 26.65 10.95
N LYS A 84 46.84 26.24 11.64
CA LYS A 84 47.86 27.15 12.21
C LYS A 84 48.46 28.06 11.14
N SER A 85 48.48 27.58 9.89
CA SER A 85 49.08 28.27 8.75
C SER A 85 48.07 29.07 7.91
N VAL A 86 46.75 28.99 8.20
CA VAL A 86 45.67 29.67 7.45
C VAL A 86 45.63 31.20 7.71
N SER A 87 46.39 31.71 8.67
CA SER A 87 46.26 33.09 9.18
C SER A 87 46.68 34.22 8.23
N VAL A 88 46.92 34.00 6.92
CA VAL A 88 47.47 35.06 6.04
C VAL A 88 46.82 35.26 4.66
N ILE A 89 46.17 34.30 3.98
CA ILE A 89 45.74 34.53 2.57
C ILE A 89 44.45 33.77 2.25
N ASN A 90 43.56 34.38 1.44
CA ASN A 90 42.33 33.79 0.84
C ASN A 90 42.60 32.57 -0.09
N THR A 91 43.66 31.81 0.16
CA THR A 91 44.13 30.67 -0.63
C THR A 91 44.46 29.51 0.31
N PRO A 92 44.18 28.25 -0.07
CA PRO A 92 44.54 27.11 0.76
C PRO A 92 46.04 27.05 1.05
N VAL A 93 46.38 26.73 2.30
CA VAL A 93 47.77 26.54 2.78
C VAL A 93 48.42 25.38 2.04
N CYS A 94 49.73 25.42 1.78
CA CYS A 94 50.44 24.33 1.08
C CYS A 94 49.86 23.99 -0.31
N ARG A 95 49.37 25.01 -1.03
CA ARG A 95 48.85 24.89 -2.42
C ARG A 95 49.89 25.13 -3.52
N GLN A 96 51.11 25.54 -3.18
CA GLN A 96 52.13 25.85 -4.19
C GLN A 96 52.39 24.65 -5.12
N GLY A 97 52.20 24.85 -6.43
CA GLY A 97 52.36 23.79 -7.44
C GLY A 97 51.19 22.79 -7.53
N ILE A 98 50.05 23.08 -6.90
CA ILE A 98 48.83 22.25 -6.95
C ILE A 98 47.74 22.99 -7.75
N GLN A 99 47.17 22.31 -8.73
CA GLN A 99 46.25 22.94 -9.69
C GLN A 99 44.77 22.77 -9.35
N SER A 100 44.39 21.73 -8.60
CA SER A 100 42.99 21.47 -8.21
C SER A 100 42.81 21.27 -6.71
N ASP A 101 41.59 21.46 -6.22
CA ASP A 101 41.23 21.25 -4.82
C ASP A 101 41.32 19.76 -4.43
N ALA A 102 41.01 18.84 -5.34
CA ALA A 102 41.19 17.39 -5.12
C ALA A 102 42.66 17.02 -4.90
N GLN A 103 43.55 17.52 -5.77
CA GLN A 103 44.99 17.31 -5.60
C GLN A 103 45.51 17.96 -4.31
N TRP A 104 44.90 19.08 -3.90
CA TRP A 104 45.25 19.73 -2.66
C TRP A 104 44.89 18.87 -1.47
N LEU A 105 43.66 18.35 -1.43
CA LEU A 105 43.18 17.51 -0.35
C LEU A 105 44.00 16.21 -0.25
N GLU A 106 44.29 15.59 -1.40
CA GLU A 106 45.10 14.38 -1.48
C GLU A 106 46.54 14.60 -1.00
N LYS A 107 47.21 15.70 -1.41
CA LYS A 107 48.58 15.97 -0.97
C LYS A 107 48.70 16.37 0.50
N ASN A 108 47.69 17.05 1.04
CA ASN A 108 47.75 17.59 2.39
C ASN A 108 47.19 16.64 3.45
N LEU A 109 46.18 15.84 3.11
CA LEU A 109 45.56 14.90 4.05
C LEU A 109 45.57 13.46 3.54
N GLY A 110 45.61 13.23 2.23
CA GLY A 110 45.53 11.88 1.65
C GLY A 110 44.32 11.11 2.19
N PRO A 111 44.44 9.82 2.53
CA PRO A 111 43.31 9.03 3.05
C PRO A 111 42.79 9.51 4.41
N PHE A 112 43.57 10.31 5.16
CA PHE A 112 43.13 10.90 6.42
C PHE A 112 42.03 11.95 6.22
N SER A 113 41.82 12.48 4.99
CA SER A 113 40.71 13.39 4.69
C SER A 113 39.36 12.80 5.10
N THR A 114 39.17 11.49 4.93
CA THR A 114 37.93 10.76 5.25
C THR A 114 37.57 10.75 6.74
N ARG A 115 38.55 11.01 7.61
CA ARG A 115 38.41 11.07 9.07
C ARG A 115 38.28 12.50 9.60
N ALA A 116 38.48 13.51 8.76
CA ALA A 116 38.35 14.90 9.16
C ALA A 116 36.89 15.29 9.35
N LYS A 117 36.61 16.27 10.20
CA LYS A 117 35.28 16.89 10.25
C LYS A 117 35.06 17.72 8.99
N TYR A 118 33.90 17.62 8.36
CA TYR A 118 33.60 18.42 7.17
C TYR A 118 33.70 19.93 7.46
N SER A 119 33.28 20.37 8.64
CA SER A 119 33.42 21.77 9.08
C SER A 119 34.86 22.27 9.11
N ASP A 120 35.83 21.38 9.35
CA ASP A 120 37.24 21.72 9.34
C ASP A 120 37.80 21.83 7.92
N LEU A 121 37.29 21.02 7.00
CA LEU A 121 37.65 21.08 5.59
C LEU A 121 37.16 22.38 4.93
N LYS A 122 35.98 22.87 5.31
CA LYS A 122 35.42 24.15 4.83
C LYS A 122 36.35 25.35 5.09
N VAL A 123 37.12 25.33 6.18
CA VAL A 123 38.04 26.41 6.55
C VAL A 123 39.13 26.63 5.48
N PHE A 124 39.42 25.62 4.67
CA PHE A 124 40.47 25.69 3.66
C PHE A 124 40.02 26.29 2.32
N ASN A 125 38.76 26.72 2.16
CA ASN A 125 38.23 27.29 0.91
C ASN A 125 38.41 26.36 -0.31
N ILE A 126 38.13 25.06 -0.10
CA ILE A 126 38.09 24.05 -1.17
C ILE A 126 36.63 23.82 -1.61
N SER A 127 36.42 23.64 -2.91
CA SER A 127 35.11 23.26 -3.44
C SER A 127 34.76 21.83 -3.01
N GLY A 128 33.69 21.68 -2.23
CA GLY A 128 33.21 20.37 -1.77
C GLY A 128 32.85 19.41 -2.90
N VAL A 129 32.35 19.96 -4.01
CA VAL A 129 32.00 19.22 -5.24
C VAL A 129 33.26 18.69 -5.93
N ALA A 130 34.29 19.55 -6.05
CA ALA A 130 35.54 19.18 -6.71
C ALA A 130 36.35 18.10 -5.97
N VAL A 131 36.01 17.83 -4.70
CA VAL A 131 36.70 16.85 -3.86
C VAL A 131 35.81 15.68 -3.45
N VAL A 132 34.63 15.51 -4.07
CA VAL A 132 33.61 14.54 -3.63
C VAL A 132 34.14 13.11 -3.55
N GLU A 133 35.03 12.72 -4.48
CA GLU A 133 35.70 11.41 -4.53
C GLU A 133 36.62 11.14 -3.32
N ASN A 134 37.11 12.19 -2.67
CA ASN A 134 38.01 12.11 -1.51
C ASN A 134 37.27 12.24 -0.16
N LEU A 135 35.93 12.39 -0.20
CA LEU A 135 35.09 12.53 0.99
C LEU A 135 34.53 11.17 1.44
N SER A 136 34.39 10.99 2.75
CA SER A 136 33.66 9.84 3.31
C SER A 136 32.15 9.96 3.08
N PRO A 137 31.38 8.86 3.13
CA PRO A 137 29.91 8.91 3.00
C PRO A 137 29.24 9.88 3.97
N LYS A 138 29.75 9.97 5.21
CA LYS A 138 29.28 10.95 6.19
C LYS A 138 29.55 12.40 5.75
N GLN A 139 30.75 12.69 5.26
CA GLN A 139 31.10 14.03 4.76
C GLN A 139 30.29 14.40 3.51
N LYS A 140 29.99 13.43 2.63
CA LYS A 140 29.09 13.62 1.48
C LYS A 140 27.67 14.00 1.95
N ALA A 141 27.15 13.35 2.99
CA ALA A 141 25.86 13.72 3.58
C ALA A 141 25.88 15.13 4.20
N GLU A 142 26.97 15.48 4.90
CA GLU A 142 27.18 16.82 5.45
C GLU A 142 27.25 17.89 4.34
N LEU A 143 27.91 17.61 3.21
CA LEU A 143 27.96 18.47 2.02
C LEU A 143 26.57 18.72 1.42
N ILE A 144 25.77 17.66 1.21
CA ILE A 144 24.42 17.80 0.64
C ILE A 144 23.53 18.66 1.53
N LEU A 145 23.62 18.48 2.84
CA LEU A 145 22.78 19.18 3.81
C LEU A 145 23.37 20.53 4.27
N ASP A 146 24.54 20.93 3.78
CA ASP A 146 25.15 22.22 4.12
C ASP A 146 24.44 23.38 3.40
N PRO A 147 23.86 24.36 4.10
CA PRO A 147 23.22 25.51 3.45
C PRO A 147 24.18 26.31 2.57
N ASP A 148 25.47 26.34 2.91
CA ASP A 148 26.49 27.08 2.15
C ASP A 148 26.88 26.39 0.84
N SER A 149 26.60 25.08 0.69
CA SER A 149 26.95 24.34 -0.53
C SER A 149 25.94 24.54 -1.66
N ASN A 150 24.72 25.01 -1.34
CA ASN A 150 23.58 25.12 -2.25
C ASN A 150 23.24 23.78 -2.95
N ALA A 151 23.63 22.64 -2.37
CA ALA A 151 23.45 21.33 -3.00
C ALA A 151 21.99 20.94 -3.17
N LEU A 152 21.12 21.23 -2.20
CA LEU A 152 19.68 20.93 -2.29
C LEU A 152 18.93 21.76 -3.34
N GLU A 153 19.57 22.75 -3.94
CA GLU A 153 19.04 23.55 -5.06
C GLU A 153 19.76 23.30 -6.38
N ASN A 154 20.73 22.37 -6.40
CA ASN A 154 21.59 22.12 -7.55
C ASN A 154 21.66 20.63 -7.89
N GLU A 155 20.94 20.25 -8.94
CA GLU A 155 20.88 18.88 -9.46
C GLU A 155 22.25 18.27 -9.78
N ASN A 156 23.21 19.07 -10.27
CA ASN A 156 24.53 18.58 -10.67
C ASN A 156 25.35 18.14 -9.46
N ILE A 157 25.32 18.91 -8.37
CA ILE A 157 26.05 18.59 -7.14
C ILE A 157 25.54 17.28 -6.56
N VAL A 158 24.22 17.13 -6.48
CA VAL A 158 23.56 15.93 -5.97
C VAL A 158 23.90 14.74 -6.86
N ARG A 159 23.86 14.91 -8.18
CA ARG A 159 24.21 13.85 -9.13
C ARG A 159 25.65 13.39 -8.96
N GLU A 160 26.61 14.30 -8.88
CA GLU A 160 28.03 13.95 -8.66
C GLU A 160 28.25 13.23 -7.33
N VAL A 161 27.61 13.69 -6.24
CA VAL A 161 27.67 13.01 -4.94
C VAL A 161 27.12 11.60 -5.03
N PHE A 162 25.94 11.41 -5.61
CA PHE A 162 25.33 10.08 -5.71
C PHE A 162 26.08 9.17 -6.67
N THR A 163 26.56 9.67 -7.82
CA THR A 163 27.42 8.90 -8.71
C THR A 163 28.67 8.38 -7.99
N SER A 164 29.33 9.22 -7.19
CA SER A 164 30.50 8.82 -6.39
C SER A 164 30.18 7.81 -5.27
N LEU A 165 28.90 7.64 -4.89
CA LEU A 165 28.46 6.64 -3.92
C LEU A 165 28.11 5.32 -4.61
N THR A 166 27.49 5.39 -5.80
CA THR A 166 26.92 4.23 -6.50
C THR A 166 27.90 3.54 -7.44
N GLU A 167 28.93 4.24 -7.92
CA GLU A 167 29.99 3.63 -8.76
C GLU A 167 31.12 2.99 -7.93
N SER A 168 31.08 3.14 -6.60
CA SER A 168 32.03 2.51 -5.69
C SER A 168 31.83 1.00 -5.63
N PRO A 169 32.90 0.18 -5.58
CA PRO A 169 32.79 -1.27 -5.37
C PRO A 169 32.36 -1.62 -3.93
N ASP A 170 32.36 -0.64 -3.02
CA ASP A 170 31.93 -0.81 -1.63
C ASP A 170 30.44 -0.50 -1.48
N THR A 171 29.64 -1.56 -1.35
CA THR A 171 28.17 -1.49 -1.28
C THR A 171 27.66 -0.86 0.02
N GLU A 172 28.50 -0.75 1.06
CA GLU A 172 28.10 -0.14 2.33
C GLU A 172 28.06 1.40 2.27
N GLN A 173 28.71 2.03 1.29
CA GLN A 173 28.82 3.50 1.23
C GLN A 173 27.47 4.19 1.17
N LEU A 174 26.52 3.65 0.42
CA LEU A 174 25.18 4.21 0.29
C LEU A 174 24.43 4.16 1.63
N SER A 175 24.52 3.04 2.34
CA SER A 175 23.94 2.87 3.68
C SER A 175 24.57 3.80 4.70
N GLN A 176 25.89 3.92 4.71
CA GLN A 176 26.63 4.83 5.61
C GLN A 176 26.28 6.30 5.34
N PHE A 177 26.13 6.68 4.06
CA PHE A 177 25.65 8.01 3.67
C PHE A 177 24.25 8.26 4.23
N PHE A 178 23.29 7.34 4.00
CA PHE A 178 21.90 7.53 4.41
C PHE A 178 21.72 7.50 5.93
N GLN A 179 22.54 6.73 6.65
CA GLN A 179 22.61 6.80 8.10
C GLN A 179 22.94 8.22 8.56
N ALA A 180 24.06 8.78 8.09
CA ALA A 180 24.46 10.15 8.43
C ALA A 180 23.44 11.20 7.96
N TYR A 181 22.94 11.06 6.73
CA TYR A 181 21.94 11.95 6.13
C TYR A 181 20.66 11.98 6.98
N SER A 182 20.16 10.82 7.41
CA SER A 182 18.96 10.72 8.25
C SER A 182 19.17 11.32 9.65
N ASP A 183 20.35 11.13 10.25
CA ASP A 183 20.68 11.67 11.57
C ASP A 183 20.79 13.20 11.53
N ILE A 184 21.41 13.76 10.50
CA ILE A 184 21.49 15.22 10.29
C ILE A 184 20.09 15.80 10.03
N ASN A 185 19.26 15.14 9.22
CA ASN A 185 17.89 15.58 8.96
C ASN A 185 17.05 15.61 10.25
N LYS A 186 17.18 14.61 11.12
CA LYS A 186 16.52 14.59 12.44
C LYS A 186 17.01 15.74 13.32
N GLN A 187 18.32 15.99 13.39
CA GLN A 187 18.88 17.09 14.17
C GLN A 187 18.40 18.47 13.69
N ARG A 188 18.20 18.63 12.37
CA ARG A 188 17.79 19.88 11.75
C ARG A 188 16.28 19.99 11.49
N ASN A 189 15.49 18.99 11.90
CA ASN A 189 14.05 18.90 11.66
C ASN A 189 13.66 19.01 10.17
N ILE A 190 14.48 18.47 9.26
CA ILE A 190 14.19 18.42 7.83
C ILE A 190 13.28 17.22 7.57
N THR A 191 12.08 17.46 7.06
CA THR A 191 11.06 16.42 6.83
C THR A 191 10.78 16.15 5.35
N ILE A 192 11.19 17.08 4.48
CA ILE A 192 11.04 17.03 3.03
C ILE A 192 12.19 17.81 2.37
N VAL A 193 12.68 17.32 1.22
CA VAL A 193 13.51 18.10 0.30
C VAL A 193 12.57 18.91 -0.58
N GLU A 194 12.60 20.23 -0.48
CA GLU A 194 11.63 21.12 -1.14
C GLU A 194 11.74 21.07 -2.67
N ASN A 195 12.97 21.12 -3.20
CA ASN A 195 13.23 21.09 -4.63
C ASN A 195 12.85 19.72 -5.23
N PRO A 196 11.82 19.64 -6.09
CA PRO A 196 11.31 18.36 -6.60
C PRO A 196 12.31 17.66 -7.51
N ALA A 197 13.07 18.38 -8.33
CA ALA A 197 14.03 17.78 -9.25
C ALA A 197 15.20 17.12 -8.49
N VAL A 198 15.74 17.81 -7.47
CA VAL A 198 16.76 17.23 -6.58
C VAL A 198 16.21 16.03 -5.83
N ARG A 199 14.97 16.12 -5.33
CA ARG A 199 14.29 15.02 -4.63
C ARG A 199 14.12 13.78 -5.53
N ASP A 200 13.73 13.96 -6.78
CA ASP A 200 13.60 12.90 -7.79
C ASP A 200 14.95 12.24 -8.09
N ILE A 201 16.03 13.03 -8.23
CA ILE A 201 17.38 12.52 -8.47
C ILE A 201 17.86 11.65 -7.33
N ILE A 202 17.73 12.13 -6.08
CA ILE A 202 18.12 11.35 -4.89
C ILE A 202 17.37 10.03 -4.87
N LEU A 203 16.04 10.06 -5.05
CA LEU A 203 15.21 8.86 -4.99
C LEU A 203 15.58 7.87 -6.11
N ASN A 204 15.67 8.33 -7.35
CA ASN A 204 15.91 7.46 -8.51
C ASN A 204 17.29 6.81 -8.46
N LEU A 205 18.35 7.59 -8.19
CA LEU A 205 19.70 7.05 -8.09
C LEU A 205 19.83 6.06 -6.93
N THR A 206 19.17 6.33 -5.80
CA THR A 206 19.15 5.40 -4.66
C THR A 206 18.44 4.10 -5.01
N LEU A 207 17.21 4.17 -5.55
CA LEU A 207 16.44 2.96 -5.90
C LEU A 207 17.13 2.14 -7.00
N THR A 208 17.80 2.80 -7.95
CA THR A 208 18.61 2.14 -8.98
C THR A 208 19.79 1.39 -8.36
N ALA A 209 20.48 2.01 -7.40
CA ALA A 209 21.61 1.38 -6.72
C ALA A 209 21.19 0.23 -5.79
N LEU A 210 19.99 0.30 -5.21
CA LEU A 210 19.42 -0.76 -4.36
C LEU A 210 18.76 -1.90 -5.15
N ALA A 211 18.50 -1.71 -6.44
CA ALA A 211 17.86 -2.71 -7.29
C ALA A 211 18.45 -4.14 -7.15
N PRO A 212 19.78 -4.36 -7.20
CA PRO A 212 20.36 -5.69 -7.01
C PRO A 212 20.23 -6.23 -5.58
N GLU A 213 20.14 -5.37 -4.57
CA GLU A 213 20.09 -5.76 -3.16
C GLU A 213 18.68 -6.15 -2.71
N PHE A 214 17.64 -5.70 -3.41
CA PHE A 214 16.24 -5.96 -3.01
C PHE A 214 15.86 -7.45 -2.99
N GLU A 215 16.57 -8.31 -3.71
CA GLU A 215 16.37 -9.77 -3.65
C GLU A 215 16.75 -10.36 -2.30
N ASP A 216 17.75 -9.77 -1.63
CA ASP A 216 18.27 -10.22 -0.33
C ASP A 216 17.63 -9.50 0.86
N PHE A 217 16.85 -8.44 0.61
CA PHE A 217 16.23 -7.64 1.66
C PHE A 217 15.19 -8.42 2.47
N GLY A 218 15.32 -8.35 3.80
CA GLY A 218 14.29 -8.73 4.74
C GLY A 218 13.34 -7.57 5.07
N PRO A 219 12.27 -7.83 5.85
CA PRO A 219 11.30 -6.80 6.25
C PRO A 219 11.91 -5.60 6.97
N GLU A 220 12.94 -5.81 7.79
CA GLU A 220 13.60 -4.72 8.53
C GLU A 220 14.46 -3.84 7.61
N ASP A 221 14.99 -4.38 6.51
CA ASP A 221 15.75 -3.60 5.53
C ASP A 221 14.81 -2.68 4.76
N TYR A 222 13.69 -3.21 4.27
CA TYR A 222 12.63 -2.39 3.68
C TYR A 222 12.13 -1.32 4.65
N LYS A 223 11.96 -1.67 5.93
CA LYS A 223 11.57 -0.70 6.95
C LYS A 223 12.61 0.41 7.10
N LEU A 224 13.89 0.06 7.23
CA LEU A 224 14.97 1.03 7.39
C LEU A 224 15.04 1.98 6.19
N TRP A 225 15.02 1.44 4.97
CA TRP A 225 15.14 2.23 3.76
C TRP A 225 13.94 3.15 3.54
N PHE A 226 12.72 2.61 3.56
CA PHE A 226 11.52 3.38 3.23
C PHE A 226 10.98 4.21 4.40
N GLN A 227 11.18 3.77 5.65
CA GLN A 227 10.66 4.47 6.82
C GLN A 227 11.66 5.35 7.55
N VAL A 228 12.97 5.20 7.32
CA VAL A 228 13.99 6.02 8.00
C VAL A 228 14.83 6.81 7.00
N TYR A 229 15.42 6.15 6.01
CA TYR A 229 16.39 6.79 5.12
C TYR A 229 15.76 7.67 4.04
N LEU A 230 14.71 7.19 3.37
CA LEU A 230 14.12 7.88 2.23
C LEU A 230 13.02 8.88 2.58
N VAL A 231 12.71 9.07 3.88
CA VAL A 231 11.55 9.86 4.37
C VAL A 231 11.46 11.27 3.78
N THR A 232 12.60 11.95 3.59
CA THR A 232 12.64 13.32 3.07
C THR A 232 12.43 13.40 1.55
N VAL A 233 12.54 12.27 0.85
CA VAL A 233 12.39 12.18 -0.60
C VAL A 233 11.15 11.40 -1.06
N MET A 234 10.36 10.84 -0.14
CA MET A 234 9.16 10.06 -0.45
C MET A 234 8.07 10.81 -1.23
N ALA A 235 8.02 12.13 -1.18
CA ALA A 235 7.06 12.90 -1.97
C ALA A 235 7.26 12.77 -3.49
N SER A 236 8.42 12.26 -3.93
CA SER A 236 8.75 11.97 -5.32
C SER A 236 8.44 10.55 -5.77
N LEU A 237 7.98 9.69 -4.84
CA LEU A 237 7.71 8.29 -5.15
C LEU A 237 6.53 8.18 -6.12
N HIS A 238 6.80 7.67 -7.31
CA HIS A 238 5.79 7.37 -8.31
C HIS A 238 5.82 5.88 -8.68
N PRO A 239 4.75 5.31 -9.27
CA PRO A 239 4.67 3.88 -9.51
C PRO A 239 5.83 3.32 -10.36
N GLY A 240 6.30 4.09 -11.35
CA GLY A 240 7.49 3.74 -12.13
C GLY A 240 8.78 3.60 -11.31
N SER A 241 8.93 4.32 -10.19
CA SER A 241 10.09 4.19 -9.30
C SER A 241 10.08 2.86 -8.54
N LEU A 242 8.91 2.26 -8.32
CA LEU A 242 8.76 1.01 -7.59
C LEU A 242 8.99 -0.24 -8.46
N ALA A 243 9.09 -0.07 -9.78
CA ALA A 243 9.28 -1.17 -10.73
C ALA A 243 10.62 -1.91 -10.56
N VAL A 244 11.60 -1.29 -9.90
CA VAL A 244 12.90 -1.91 -9.59
C VAL A 244 12.83 -2.88 -8.41
N ILE A 245 11.75 -2.82 -7.61
CA ILE A 245 11.56 -3.71 -6.46
C ILE A 245 11.00 -5.05 -6.97
N PRO A 246 11.60 -6.20 -6.58
CA PRO A 246 11.12 -7.51 -6.98
C PRO A 246 9.65 -7.72 -6.56
N SER A 247 8.88 -8.37 -7.42
CA SER A 247 7.49 -8.70 -7.12
C SER A 247 7.36 -9.82 -6.08
N ASN A 248 8.41 -10.61 -5.87
CA ASN A 248 8.44 -11.80 -5.02
C ASN A 248 9.08 -11.53 -3.65
N ILE A 249 8.61 -10.50 -2.95
CA ILE A 249 9.02 -10.21 -1.57
C ILE A 249 7.93 -10.64 -0.58
N SER A 250 8.29 -10.80 0.68
CA SER A 250 7.35 -11.23 1.73
C SER A 250 6.30 -10.16 2.04
N CYS A 251 5.13 -10.58 2.52
CA CYS A 251 4.05 -9.68 2.96
C CYS A 251 4.50 -8.71 4.06
N ALA A 252 5.40 -9.14 4.95
CA ALA A 252 6.01 -8.28 5.96
C ALA A 252 6.88 -7.17 5.34
N SER A 253 7.57 -7.46 4.24
CA SER A 253 8.36 -6.47 3.49
C SER A 253 7.48 -5.46 2.76
N TYR A 254 6.37 -5.92 2.16
CA TYR A 254 5.35 -5.03 1.60
C TYR A 254 4.74 -4.11 2.67
N ALA A 255 4.38 -4.65 3.84
CA ALA A 255 3.83 -3.86 4.95
C ALA A 255 4.83 -2.80 5.45
N ALA A 256 6.12 -3.17 5.55
CA ALA A 256 7.19 -2.25 5.93
C ALA A 256 7.31 -1.05 4.98
N MET A 257 7.03 -1.23 3.68
CA MET A 257 6.96 -0.13 2.72
C MET A 257 5.66 0.69 2.84
N TYR A 258 4.53 0.05 3.15
CA TYR A 258 3.19 0.63 3.07
C TYR A 258 2.83 1.60 4.22
N GLU A 259 3.33 1.37 5.44
CA GLU A 259 2.94 2.15 6.64
C GLU A 259 3.12 3.68 6.49
N ILE A 260 4.07 4.17 5.68
CA ILE A 260 4.29 5.62 5.48
C ILE A 260 3.58 6.21 4.25
N ILE A 261 3.39 5.44 3.18
CA ILE A 261 2.66 5.90 1.97
C ILE A 261 1.24 6.34 2.37
N PHE A 262 0.65 5.66 3.36
CA PHE A 262 -0.69 5.95 3.86
C PHE A 262 -0.76 7.05 4.94
N LEU A 263 0.32 7.27 5.72
CA LEU A 263 0.33 8.27 6.80
C LEU A 263 0.64 9.69 6.31
N LYS A 264 1.51 9.86 5.30
CA LYS A 264 1.88 11.20 4.80
C LYS A 264 0.82 11.84 3.89
N SER A 265 -0.13 11.08 3.35
CA SER A 265 -1.28 11.62 2.60
C SER A 265 -2.30 12.36 3.50
N LYS A 266 -2.18 12.25 4.82
CA LYS A 266 -3.00 12.97 5.81
C LYS A 266 -2.46 14.36 6.22
N VAL A 267 -1.27 14.78 5.76
CA VAL A 267 -0.68 16.07 6.17
C VAL A 267 -1.13 17.21 5.25
N ARG A 268 -2.08 18.00 5.78
CA ARG A 268 -2.65 19.24 5.24
C ARG A 268 -1.58 20.21 4.69
N HIS A 269 -1.60 20.44 3.37
CA HIS A 269 -1.25 21.66 2.60
C HIS A 269 -0.66 21.37 1.20
N PHE A 270 -0.57 20.10 0.76
CA PHE A 270 -0.54 19.83 -0.67
C PHE A 270 -1.95 20.05 -1.24
N GLY A 271 -2.10 21.15 -1.98
CA GLY A 271 -3.34 21.48 -2.67
C GLY A 271 -3.84 20.28 -3.47
N PHE A 272 -5.16 20.07 -3.38
CA PHE A 272 -6.01 19.21 -4.20
C PHE A 272 -5.43 18.85 -5.59
N CYS A 273 -4.48 17.92 -5.63
CA CYS A 273 -4.53 16.83 -6.57
C CYS A 273 -5.28 15.73 -5.84
N THR A 274 -6.61 15.78 -5.94
CA THR A 274 -7.39 14.56 -5.85
C THR A 274 -6.69 13.54 -6.74
N MET A 275 -6.55 12.29 -6.29
CA MET A 275 -6.19 11.16 -7.16
C MET A 275 -7.29 10.89 -8.19
N SER A 276 -7.76 11.93 -8.87
CA SER A 276 -8.85 11.93 -9.84
C SER A 276 -8.34 11.68 -11.26
N LYS A 277 -7.04 11.91 -11.57
CA LYS A 277 -6.51 11.66 -12.92
C LYS A 277 -5.07 11.14 -13.03
N CYS A 278 -4.26 11.15 -11.97
CA CYS A 278 -2.91 10.58 -12.01
C CYS A 278 -2.69 9.62 -10.84
N GLY A 279 -2.44 8.34 -11.16
CA GLY A 279 -1.84 7.39 -10.20
C GLY A 279 -2.58 6.08 -9.96
N PHE A 280 -3.91 6.00 -10.15
CA PHE A 280 -4.64 4.76 -9.82
C PHE A 280 -4.69 3.71 -10.93
N ARG A 281 -4.39 4.06 -12.19
CA ARG A 281 -4.18 3.08 -13.28
C ARG A 281 -2.92 2.21 -13.09
N GLN A 282 -2.10 2.48 -12.07
CA GLN A 282 -0.81 1.82 -11.86
C GLN A 282 -0.58 1.26 -10.46
N VAL A 283 -1.41 1.58 -9.46
CA VAL A 283 -1.46 0.76 -8.23
C VAL A 283 -2.09 -0.58 -8.54
N THR A 284 -3.09 -0.61 -9.43
CA THR A 284 -3.50 -1.87 -10.07
C THR A 284 -2.34 -2.51 -10.81
N LYS A 285 -1.31 -1.79 -11.33
CA LYS A 285 -0.11 -2.42 -11.90
C LYS A 285 0.81 -3.15 -10.92
N MET A 286 0.73 -2.88 -9.62
CA MET A 286 1.43 -3.71 -8.61
C MET A 286 0.67 -5.00 -8.26
N CYS A 287 -0.60 -5.11 -8.63
CA CYS A 287 -1.36 -6.37 -8.59
C CYS A 287 -1.72 -6.95 -9.98
N VAL A 288 -1.52 -6.21 -11.06
CA VAL A 288 -2.09 -6.46 -12.41
C VAL A 288 -1.14 -5.87 -13.47
N PHE A 289 -0.16 -6.61 -13.98
CA PHE A 289 0.37 -6.55 -15.38
C PHE A 289 1.73 -7.28 -15.39
N PHE A 290 1.74 -8.60 -15.59
CA PHE A 290 1.99 -9.18 -16.92
C PHE A 290 1.46 -8.34 -18.11
N PRO A 291 2.33 -7.80 -18.97
CA PRO A 291 1.98 -7.45 -20.35
C PRO A 291 2.33 -8.62 -21.29
N GLN A 292 1.31 -9.15 -21.95
CA GLN A 292 1.45 -10.00 -23.13
C GLN A 292 1.93 -9.16 -24.34
N THR A 293 3.22 -9.08 -24.59
CA THR A 293 3.76 -8.87 -25.95
C THR A 293 5.19 -9.40 -26.01
N HIS A 294 5.39 -10.46 -26.80
CA HIS A 294 6.64 -11.23 -27.03
C HIS A 294 6.92 -12.36 -26.04
N TRP A 295 6.26 -13.50 -26.28
CA TRP A 295 6.72 -14.82 -25.85
C TRP A 295 7.86 -15.30 -26.77
N PRO A 296 9.09 -15.54 -26.30
CA PRO A 296 9.77 -16.78 -26.63
C PRO A 296 9.17 -17.88 -25.74
N ARG A 297 8.77 -18.99 -26.36
CA ARG A 297 8.30 -20.20 -25.66
C ARG A 297 9.27 -20.59 -24.54
N ALA A 298 8.92 -20.26 -23.30
CA ALA A 298 9.39 -20.96 -22.12
C ALA A 298 8.14 -21.34 -21.32
N LYS A 299 7.88 -22.65 -21.24
CA LYS A 299 6.84 -23.22 -20.39
C LYS A 299 7.10 -22.77 -18.95
N PHE A 300 6.25 -21.91 -18.41
CA PHE A 300 6.08 -21.81 -16.96
C PHE A 300 4.97 -22.78 -16.57
N GLU A 301 5.37 -23.86 -15.92
CA GLU A 301 4.48 -24.75 -15.19
C GLU A 301 4.03 -24.02 -13.92
N ASN A 302 2.71 -23.95 -13.72
CA ASN A 302 1.99 -23.69 -12.46
C ASN A 302 1.46 -22.25 -12.18
N PRO A 303 0.14 -22.00 -12.34
CA PRO A 303 -0.58 -20.76 -11.99
C PRO A 303 -0.73 -20.46 -10.47
N ALA A 304 -0.21 -21.32 -9.60
CA ALA A 304 -0.41 -21.22 -8.15
C ALA A 304 0.29 -20.00 -7.50
N THR A 305 1.36 -19.49 -8.08
CA THR A 305 2.19 -18.42 -7.50
C THR A 305 1.56 -17.03 -7.51
N ALA A 306 0.60 -16.77 -8.41
CA ALA A 306 -0.14 -15.49 -8.44
C ALA A 306 -1.25 -15.39 -7.38
N ALA A 307 -1.61 -16.51 -6.74
CA ALA A 307 -2.62 -16.58 -5.69
C ALA A 307 -2.09 -16.23 -4.30
N PHE A 308 -0.79 -16.44 -4.08
CA PHE A 308 -0.14 -16.28 -2.77
C PHE A 308 -0.12 -14.82 -2.28
N THR A 309 -0.11 -13.85 -3.18
CA THR A 309 0.05 -12.42 -2.86
C THR A 309 -1.18 -11.75 -2.27
N GLY A 310 -2.39 -12.27 -2.49
CA GLY A 310 -3.62 -11.66 -1.95
C GLY A 310 -3.98 -12.14 -0.54
N CYS A 311 -3.63 -13.38 -0.18
CA CYS A 311 -4.21 -14.03 0.99
C CYS A 311 -3.51 -13.72 2.32
N GLU A 312 -2.24 -13.27 2.28
CA GLU A 312 -1.48 -12.93 3.50
C GLU A 312 -1.54 -11.44 3.90
N ILE A 313 -2.10 -10.56 3.05
CA ILE A 313 -2.24 -9.12 3.34
C ILE A 313 -3.05 -8.88 4.64
N LYS A 314 -3.84 -9.85 5.11
CA LYS A 314 -4.66 -9.71 6.32
C LYS A 314 -4.10 -10.28 7.63
N GLN A 315 -2.94 -10.93 7.64
CA GLN A 315 -2.40 -11.39 8.93
C GLN A 315 -1.92 -10.26 9.85
N ARG A 316 -1.82 -8.99 9.39
CA ARG A 316 -1.56 -7.82 10.25
C ARG A 316 -2.19 -6.50 9.76
N VAL A 317 -3.50 -6.47 9.47
CA VAL A 317 -4.27 -5.20 9.42
C VAL A 317 -5.08 -5.00 10.72
N THR A 318 -4.72 -5.70 11.79
CA THR A 318 -5.21 -5.40 13.14
C THR A 318 -4.19 -4.51 13.87
N GLN A 319 -4.31 -3.19 13.68
CA GLN A 319 -3.94 -2.07 14.57
C GLN A 319 -3.41 -0.89 13.75
N GLY A 320 -4.33 -0.06 13.29
CA GLY A 320 -4.00 1.20 12.61
C GLY A 320 -5.26 2.06 12.38
N ASP A 321 -5.78 2.62 13.47
CA ASP A 321 -6.74 3.75 13.53
C ASP A 321 -8.05 3.67 12.72
N ILE A 322 -8.86 2.66 13.03
CA ILE A 322 -10.31 2.84 13.23
C ILE A 322 -10.51 2.74 14.75
N ARG A 323 -11.38 3.52 15.38
CA ARG A 323 -11.76 3.30 16.79
C ARG A 323 -12.16 1.83 16.98
N THR A 324 -11.25 1.01 17.52
CA THR A 324 -11.38 -0.47 17.58
C THR A 324 -12.22 -0.96 18.75
N ASP A 325 -12.87 -0.08 19.52
CA ASP A 325 -13.72 -0.51 20.62
C ASP A 325 -15.08 -1.08 20.17
N SER A 326 -15.49 -0.86 18.91
CA SER A 326 -16.82 -1.27 18.41
C SER A 326 -16.89 -2.65 17.74
N PHE A 327 -15.79 -3.14 17.14
CA PHE A 327 -15.77 -4.45 16.45
C PHE A 327 -15.11 -5.49 17.35
N LYS A 328 -15.90 -6.45 17.84
CA LYS A 328 -15.41 -7.55 18.69
C LYS A 328 -15.92 -8.87 18.14
N CYS A 329 -14.99 -9.75 17.77
CA CYS A 329 -15.29 -11.16 17.51
C CYS A 329 -15.46 -11.87 18.84
N LYS A 330 -16.60 -11.62 19.50
CA LYS A 330 -16.93 -12.31 20.74
C LYS A 330 -17.39 -13.72 20.42
N GLU A 331 -16.70 -14.70 20.98
CA GLU A 331 -17.29 -16.01 21.24
C GLU A 331 -18.16 -15.84 22.49
N THR A 332 -19.46 -15.59 22.30
CA THR A 332 -20.34 -15.26 23.43
C THR A 332 -21.20 -16.45 23.83
N LEU A 333 -21.02 -16.89 25.08
CA LEU A 333 -22.08 -17.50 25.87
C LEU A 333 -23.16 -16.43 26.07
N VAL A 334 -24.34 -16.62 25.48
CA VAL A 334 -25.47 -15.72 25.67
C VAL A 334 -26.11 -16.05 27.03
N ASP A 335 -26.37 -15.01 27.82
CA ASP A 335 -27.10 -15.15 29.07
C ASP A 335 -28.60 -15.35 28.74
N GLU A 336 -29.06 -16.60 28.82
CA GLU A 336 -30.45 -16.98 28.55
C GLU A 336 -31.40 -16.27 29.50
N ASP A 337 -31.05 -16.12 30.79
CA ASP A 337 -31.91 -15.49 31.78
C ASP A 337 -32.11 -13.99 31.45
N LEU A 338 -31.09 -13.33 30.92
CA LEU A 338 -31.18 -11.94 30.47
C LEU A 338 -32.03 -11.77 29.21
N VAL A 339 -31.84 -12.63 28.20
CA VAL A 339 -32.61 -12.57 26.94
C VAL A 339 -34.08 -12.95 27.15
N CYS A 340 -34.34 -13.87 28.08
CA CYS A 340 -35.66 -14.45 28.30
C CYS A 340 -36.43 -13.87 29.49
N ALA A 341 -35.88 -12.89 30.21
CA ALA A 341 -36.48 -12.29 31.41
C ALA A 341 -37.92 -11.78 31.23
N ALA A 342 -38.30 -11.36 30.01
CA ALA A 342 -39.59 -10.77 29.70
C ALA A 342 -40.49 -11.63 28.79
N VAL A 343 -40.16 -12.92 28.61
CA VAL A 343 -40.82 -13.79 27.61
C VAL A 343 -41.61 -14.89 28.31
N ASP A 344 -42.94 -14.86 28.18
CA ASP A 344 -43.81 -15.95 28.64
C ASP A 344 -43.94 -17.03 27.55
N GLY A 345 -43.09 -18.06 27.63
CA GLY A 345 -43.04 -19.18 26.69
C GLY A 345 -44.18 -20.21 26.84
N SER A 346 -45.10 -20.02 27.80
CA SER A 346 -46.12 -21.02 28.16
C SER A 346 -47.09 -21.35 27.02
N GLN A 347 -47.48 -20.36 26.22
CA GLN A 347 -48.37 -20.54 25.06
C GLN A 347 -47.69 -21.32 23.92
N LEU A 348 -46.42 -21.04 23.66
CA LEU A 348 -45.64 -21.76 22.66
C LEU A 348 -45.44 -23.23 23.10
N GLN A 349 -45.11 -23.46 24.38
CA GLN A 349 -44.93 -24.80 24.92
C GLN A 349 -46.21 -25.66 24.85
N GLN A 350 -47.38 -25.06 25.09
CA GLN A 350 -48.69 -25.72 24.90
C GLN A 350 -48.95 -26.07 23.44
N THR A 351 -48.64 -25.14 22.53
CA THR A 351 -48.81 -25.35 21.07
C THR A 351 -47.89 -26.44 20.55
N VAL A 352 -46.64 -26.48 21.01
CA VAL A 352 -45.65 -27.52 20.70
C VAL A 352 -46.13 -28.91 21.14
N SER A 353 -46.83 -28.98 22.29
CA SER A 353 -47.33 -30.23 22.86
C SER A 353 -48.52 -30.84 22.09
N MET A 354 -49.20 -30.05 21.25
CA MET A 354 -50.39 -30.46 20.49
C MET A 354 -50.09 -30.89 19.04
N GLY A 355 -48.82 -30.84 18.62
CA GLY A 355 -48.42 -31.06 17.23
C GLY A 355 -48.44 -29.76 16.42
N ILE A 356 -47.35 -29.49 15.71
CA ILE A 356 -47.07 -28.20 15.08
C ILE A 356 -47.45 -28.24 13.59
N SER A 357 -48.28 -27.29 13.13
CA SER A 357 -48.35 -26.93 11.71
C SER A 357 -47.33 -25.82 11.40
N SER A 358 -46.82 -25.77 10.16
CA SER A 358 -45.87 -24.72 9.71
C SER A 358 -46.40 -23.30 9.93
N GLU A 359 -47.72 -23.11 9.76
CA GLU A 359 -48.42 -21.84 9.99
C GLU A 359 -48.44 -21.42 11.47
N ALA A 360 -48.46 -22.38 12.40
CA ALA A 360 -48.46 -22.10 13.83
C ALA A 360 -47.08 -21.63 14.34
N LEU A 361 -45.97 -22.02 13.68
CA LEU A 361 -44.62 -21.58 14.04
C LEU A 361 -44.42 -20.09 13.81
N CYS A 362 -44.89 -19.58 12.67
CA CYS A 362 -44.62 -18.21 12.25
C CYS A 362 -45.45 -17.16 12.99
N ASN A 363 -46.42 -17.60 13.80
CA ASN A 363 -47.22 -16.75 14.68
C ASN A 363 -46.47 -16.29 15.94
N PHE A 364 -45.34 -16.93 16.26
CA PHE A 364 -44.53 -16.57 17.42
C PHE A 364 -43.23 -15.88 16.99
N THR A 365 -42.68 -15.05 17.88
CA THR A 365 -41.43 -14.33 17.61
C THR A 365 -40.22 -15.27 17.73
N ILE A 366 -39.13 -14.93 17.03
CA ILE A 366 -37.86 -15.65 17.16
C ILE A 366 -37.39 -15.67 18.63
N THR A 367 -37.63 -14.59 19.39
CA THR A 367 -37.37 -14.53 20.83
C THR A 367 -38.17 -15.57 21.62
N ALA A 368 -39.45 -15.78 21.31
CA ALA A 368 -40.25 -16.81 21.96
C ALA A 368 -39.70 -18.21 21.71
N HIS A 369 -39.27 -18.50 20.47
CA HIS A 369 -38.63 -19.78 20.16
C HIS A 369 -37.27 -19.95 20.85
N ALA A 370 -36.43 -18.92 20.88
CA ALA A 370 -35.14 -18.94 21.58
C ALA A 370 -35.30 -19.19 23.09
N CYS A 371 -36.37 -18.66 23.69
CA CYS A 371 -36.70 -18.79 25.12
C CYS A 371 -37.57 -20.00 25.49
N SER A 372 -37.80 -20.92 24.55
CA SER A 372 -38.58 -22.14 24.77
C SER A 372 -37.71 -23.41 24.79
N SER A 373 -38.33 -24.58 24.96
CA SER A 373 -37.61 -25.86 24.93
C SER A 373 -36.94 -26.12 23.57
N ALA A 374 -35.74 -26.70 23.56
CA ALA A 374 -35.07 -27.06 22.30
C ALA A 374 -35.73 -28.22 21.53
N THR A 375 -36.67 -28.94 22.17
CA THR A 375 -37.24 -30.19 21.64
C THR A 375 -38.00 -30.06 20.32
N HIS A 376 -38.56 -28.89 20.01
CA HIS A 376 -39.27 -28.66 18.73
C HIS A 376 -38.41 -28.00 17.65
N LEU A 377 -37.15 -27.66 17.94
CA LEU A 377 -36.23 -27.04 16.97
C LEU A 377 -35.61 -28.11 16.05
N THR A 378 -36.46 -28.86 15.35
CA THR A 378 -36.04 -29.77 14.28
C THR A 378 -35.51 -28.96 13.09
N ALA A 379 -34.78 -29.61 12.17
CA ALA A 379 -34.22 -28.93 11.00
C ALA A 379 -35.30 -28.22 10.17
N ASP A 380 -36.44 -28.88 9.94
CA ASP A 380 -37.57 -28.33 9.17
C ASP A 380 -38.24 -27.15 9.88
N ASN A 381 -38.44 -27.26 11.19
CA ASN A 381 -39.05 -26.18 11.97
C ASN A 381 -38.13 -24.95 12.00
N LEU A 382 -36.82 -25.15 12.19
CA LEU A 382 -35.85 -24.06 12.20
C LEU A 382 -35.72 -23.38 10.82
N ALA A 383 -35.71 -24.16 9.73
CA ALA A 383 -35.74 -23.61 8.37
C ALA A 383 -37.01 -22.78 8.11
N THR A 384 -38.16 -23.26 8.60
CA THR A 384 -39.44 -22.54 8.53
C THR A 384 -39.39 -21.22 9.31
N LEU A 385 -38.79 -21.20 10.50
CA LEU A 385 -38.61 -19.98 11.30
C LEU A 385 -37.72 -18.95 10.60
N MET A 386 -36.60 -19.38 10.00
CA MET A 386 -35.73 -18.50 9.21
C MET A 386 -36.48 -17.91 8.00
N LYS A 387 -37.28 -18.73 7.32
CA LYS A 387 -38.16 -18.27 6.22
C LYS A 387 -39.19 -17.24 6.68
N CYS A 388 -39.86 -17.47 7.81
CA CYS A 388 -40.85 -16.54 8.31
C CYS A 388 -40.23 -15.22 8.81
N SER A 389 -39.00 -15.25 9.34
CA SER A 389 -38.25 -14.03 9.64
C SER A 389 -37.87 -13.25 8.37
N LEU A 390 -37.55 -13.96 7.28
CA LEU A 390 -37.26 -13.35 5.98
C LEU A 390 -38.51 -12.67 5.39
N GLU A 391 -39.66 -13.35 5.39
CA GLU A 391 -40.92 -12.84 4.83
C GLU A 391 -41.51 -11.68 5.65
N SER A 392 -41.41 -11.75 6.98
CA SER A 392 -41.90 -10.68 7.87
C SER A 392 -41.00 -9.44 7.90
N GLN A 393 -39.78 -9.51 7.34
CA GLN A 393 -38.75 -8.47 7.38
C GLN A 393 -38.42 -7.96 8.80
N THR A 394 -38.77 -8.74 9.83
CA THR A 394 -38.54 -8.36 11.22
C THR A 394 -37.09 -8.62 11.58
N THR A 395 -36.42 -7.61 12.13
CA THR A 395 -35.01 -7.74 12.58
C THR A 395 -34.98 -8.05 14.07
N TYR A 396 -34.29 -9.12 14.45
CA TYR A 396 -34.07 -9.51 15.85
C TYR A 396 -32.63 -9.22 16.28
N PRO A 397 -32.37 -8.95 17.57
CA PRO A 397 -31.00 -8.76 18.08
C PRO A 397 -30.11 -9.98 17.82
N VAL A 398 -28.80 -9.75 17.66
CA VAL A 398 -27.81 -10.82 17.42
C VAL A 398 -27.85 -11.85 18.55
N GLU A 399 -28.01 -11.40 19.80
CA GLU A 399 -28.05 -12.25 21.00
C GLU A 399 -29.21 -13.27 20.95
N VAL A 400 -30.36 -12.87 20.41
CA VAL A 400 -31.54 -13.75 20.28
C VAL A 400 -31.26 -14.85 19.26
N TRP A 401 -30.70 -14.49 18.11
CA TRP A 401 -30.30 -15.46 17.09
C TRP A 401 -29.20 -16.40 17.58
N THR A 402 -28.21 -15.86 18.29
CA THR A 402 -27.13 -16.65 18.89
C THR A 402 -27.69 -17.68 19.88
N LEU A 403 -28.63 -17.30 20.75
CA LEU A 403 -29.30 -18.23 21.67
C LEU A 403 -30.07 -19.33 20.93
N LEU A 404 -30.86 -18.96 19.91
CA LEU A 404 -31.61 -19.93 19.11
C LEU A 404 -30.70 -20.93 18.42
N PHE A 405 -29.64 -20.46 17.75
CA PHE A 405 -28.69 -21.32 17.03
C PHE A 405 -27.85 -22.20 17.96
N GLN A 406 -27.52 -21.72 19.17
CA GLN A 406 -26.88 -22.54 20.20
C GLN A 406 -27.80 -23.69 20.62
N LYS A 407 -29.08 -23.41 20.91
CA LYS A 407 -30.08 -24.42 21.28
C LYS A 407 -30.34 -25.44 20.17
N ALA A 408 -30.37 -24.99 18.92
CA ALA A 408 -30.63 -25.83 17.75
C ALA A 408 -29.34 -26.38 17.09
N SER A 409 -28.20 -26.34 17.78
CA SER A 409 -26.89 -26.66 17.19
C SER A 409 -26.81 -28.02 16.49
N SER A 410 -27.53 -29.03 16.97
CA SER A 410 -27.57 -30.37 16.37
C SER A 410 -28.36 -30.44 15.05
N ALA A 411 -29.31 -29.52 14.83
CA ALA A 411 -30.15 -29.46 13.64
C ALA A 411 -29.79 -28.30 12.70
N LEU A 412 -28.86 -27.42 13.11
CA LEU A 412 -28.56 -26.15 12.44
C LEU A 412 -28.07 -26.34 10.99
N ASP A 413 -27.09 -27.22 10.77
CA ASP A 413 -26.50 -27.40 9.44
C ASP A 413 -27.56 -27.89 8.43
N GLN A 414 -28.37 -28.88 8.82
CA GLN A 414 -29.47 -29.40 8.00
C GLN A 414 -30.58 -28.36 7.79
N ALA A 415 -30.88 -27.54 8.80
CA ALA A 415 -31.85 -26.46 8.68
C ALA A 415 -31.38 -25.37 7.69
N LEU A 416 -30.09 -25.03 7.70
CA LEU A 416 -29.50 -24.06 6.78
C LEU A 416 -29.55 -24.56 5.34
N GLU A 417 -29.22 -25.83 5.10
CA GLU A 417 -29.37 -26.47 3.79
C GLU A 417 -30.82 -26.45 3.30
N SER A 418 -31.77 -26.82 4.17
CA SER A 418 -33.20 -26.77 3.87
C SER A 418 -33.66 -25.34 3.56
N PHE A 419 -33.28 -24.37 4.38
CA PHE A 419 -33.58 -22.95 4.18
C PHE A 419 -33.01 -22.40 2.87
N ALA A 420 -31.80 -22.80 2.49
CA ALA A 420 -31.17 -22.40 1.24
C ALA A 420 -31.96 -22.81 -0.01
N THR A 421 -32.78 -23.88 0.08
CA THR A 421 -33.68 -24.28 -1.00
C THR A 421 -35.01 -23.52 -1.01
N MET A 422 -35.42 -22.99 0.15
CA MET A 422 -36.70 -22.29 0.32
C MET A 422 -36.60 -20.78 0.10
N ALA A 423 -35.42 -20.19 0.35
CA ALA A 423 -35.21 -18.76 0.30
C ALA A 423 -35.04 -18.25 -1.15
N PRO A 424 -35.70 -17.13 -1.53
CA PRO A 424 -35.38 -16.44 -2.78
C PRO A 424 -33.94 -15.90 -2.75
N ASN A 425 -33.31 -15.73 -3.92
CA ASN A 425 -31.94 -15.20 -4.07
C ASN A 425 -31.79 -13.71 -3.69
N ASN A 426 -32.81 -13.09 -3.09
CA ASN A 426 -32.88 -11.66 -2.88
C ASN A 426 -32.24 -11.25 -1.55
N SER A 427 -31.53 -10.13 -1.58
CA SER A 427 -30.91 -9.51 -0.41
C SER A 427 -31.98 -8.94 0.54
N ASN A 428 -32.07 -9.46 1.77
CA ASN A 428 -32.91 -8.88 2.82
C ASN A 428 -32.07 -8.48 4.06
N PRO A 429 -31.97 -7.18 4.39
CA PRO A 429 -31.20 -6.68 5.52
C PRO A 429 -31.56 -7.33 6.87
N SER A 430 -32.78 -7.87 7.02
CA SER A 430 -33.27 -8.51 8.25
C SER A 430 -32.44 -9.72 8.68
N LEU A 431 -31.74 -10.36 7.75
CA LEU A 431 -30.88 -11.53 8.01
C LEU A 431 -29.45 -11.18 8.46
N SER A 432 -29.07 -9.89 8.47
CA SER A 432 -27.70 -9.47 8.85
C SER A 432 -27.32 -9.92 10.26
N HIS A 433 -28.21 -9.75 11.24
CA HIS A 433 -27.97 -10.20 12.62
C HIS A 433 -27.96 -11.72 12.76
N ALA A 434 -28.75 -12.43 11.96
CA ALA A 434 -28.72 -13.89 11.91
C ALA A 434 -27.40 -14.40 11.34
N LEU A 435 -26.88 -13.76 10.28
CA LEU A 435 -25.56 -14.07 9.72
C LEU A 435 -24.44 -13.85 10.73
N GLU A 436 -24.52 -12.75 11.48
CA GLU A 436 -23.55 -12.45 12.52
C GLU A 436 -23.57 -13.51 13.64
N ALA A 437 -24.76 -13.92 14.07
CA ALA A 437 -24.94 -15.02 15.02
C ALA A 437 -24.40 -16.36 14.48
N LEU A 438 -24.63 -16.69 13.20
CA LEU A 438 -24.03 -17.87 12.55
C LEU A 438 -22.50 -17.81 12.54
N GLY A 439 -21.95 -16.62 12.32
CA GLY A 439 -20.52 -16.34 12.46
C GLY A 439 -19.99 -16.68 13.85
N GLN A 440 -20.70 -16.25 14.89
CA GLN A 440 -20.34 -16.46 16.30
C GLN A 440 -20.51 -17.91 16.78
N VAL A 441 -21.61 -18.57 16.40
CA VAL A 441 -21.96 -19.91 16.92
C VAL A 441 -21.27 -21.02 16.12
N ARG A 442 -21.16 -20.87 14.80
CA ARG A 442 -20.79 -21.98 13.92
C ARG A 442 -19.48 -21.77 13.19
N ILE A 443 -19.32 -20.67 12.45
CA ILE A 443 -18.06 -20.39 11.73
C ILE A 443 -16.88 -20.24 12.71
N ALA A 444 -17.13 -19.68 13.90
CA ALA A 444 -16.13 -19.59 14.95
C ALA A 444 -15.54 -20.96 15.33
N SER A 445 -16.37 -22.01 15.30
CA SER A 445 -16.03 -23.38 15.73
C SER A 445 -15.34 -24.25 14.66
N PHE A 446 -15.14 -23.74 13.45
CA PHE A 446 -14.48 -24.51 12.38
C PHE A 446 -13.02 -24.82 12.73
N SER A 447 -12.64 -26.09 12.58
CA SER A 447 -11.25 -26.51 12.76
C SER A 447 -10.36 -25.98 11.64
N GLN A 448 -9.05 -25.92 11.88
CA GLN A 448 -8.09 -25.50 10.86
C GLN A 448 -8.15 -26.36 9.59
N ALA A 449 -8.38 -27.67 9.73
CA ALA A 449 -8.52 -28.58 8.58
C ALA A 449 -9.77 -28.27 7.74
N GLN A 450 -10.87 -27.87 8.39
CA GLN A 450 -12.10 -27.44 7.72
C GLN A 450 -11.91 -26.11 6.99
N LEU A 451 -11.25 -25.13 7.61
CA LEU A 451 -10.95 -23.83 6.99
C LEU A 451 -10.02 -23.93 5.77
N GLN A 452 -9.24 -25.01 5.67
CA GLN A 452 -8.37 -25.29 4.52
C GLN A 452 -9.02 -26.18 3.45
N SER A 453 -10.18 -26.76 3.73
CA SER A 453 -10.89 -27.65 2.80
C SER A 453 -11.82 -26.86 1.87
N VAL A 454 -11.47 -26.82 0.58
CA VAL A 454 -12.27 -26.14 -0.46
C VAL A 454 -13.69 -26.67 -0.54
N SER A 455 -13.89 -27.99 -0.46
CA SER A 455 -15.22 -28.59 -0.50
C SER A 455 -16.05 -28.22 0.71
N PHE A 456 -15.45 -28.19 1.90
CA PHE A 456 -16.13 -27.81 3.13
C PHE A 456 -16.54 -26.34 3.11
N VAL A 457 -15.60 -25.43 2.81
CA VAL A 457 -15.86 -23.99 2.77
C VAL A 457 -16.85 -23.64 1.66
N SER A 458 -16.73 -24.26 0.49
CA SER A 458 -17.70 -24.09 -0.60
C SER A 458 -19.11 -24.53 -0.17
N SER A 459 -19.27 -25.69 0.48
CA SER A 459 -20.57 -26.15 0.97
C SER A 459 -21.18 -25.13 1.93
N TRP A 460 -20.37 -24.55 2.81
CA TRP A 460 -20.86 -23.57 3.78
C TRP A 460 -21.25 -22.25 3.13
N PHE A 461 -20.34 -21.60 2.41
CA PHE A 461 -20.56 -20.24 1.90
C PHE A 461 -21.46 -20.21 0.66
N MET A 462 -21.40 -21.24 -0.20
CA MET A 462 -22.18 -21.28 -1.44
C MET A 462 -23.52 -22.01 -1.31
N THR A 463 -23.73 -22.78 -0.24
CA THR A 463 -25.01 -23.47 0.04
C THR A 463 -25.61 -22.99 1.35
N ASN A 464 -25.02 -23.35 2.50
CA ASN A 464 -25.69 -23.26 3.80
C ASN A 464 -26.01 -21.81 4.20
N ILE A 465 -25.06 -20.89 4.08
CA ILE A 465 -25.25 -19.49 4.48
C ILE A 465 -25.46 -18.54 3.29
N ARG A 466 -25.52 -19.06 2.06
CA ARG A 466 -25.69 -18.24 0.86
C ARG A 466 -26.87 -17.25 0.95
N PRO A 467 -28.07 -17.63 1.44
CA PRO A 467 -29.19 -16.68 1.56
C PRO A 467 -28.91 -15.49 2.49
N PHE A 468 -27.93 -15.62 3.40
CA PHE A 468 -27.59 -14.59 4.37
C PHE A 468 -26.49 -13.64 3.84
N LEU A 469 -25.63 -14.13 2.95
CA LEU A 469 -24.41 -13.42 2.50
C LEU A 469 -24.68 -12.06 1.87
N ALA A 470 -25.85 -11.87 1.26
CA ALA A 470 -26.25 -10.60 0.70
C ALA A 470 -26.30 -9.47 1.74
N SER A 471 -26.56 -9.80 3.01
CA SER A 471 -26.73 -8.89 4.14
C SER A 471 -25.54 -8.90 5.10
N SER A 472 -24.34 -9.13 4.57
CA SER A 472 -23.09 -9.16 5.36
C SER A 472 -22.88 -7.87 6.14
N SER A 473 -22.75 -7.97 7.46
CA SER A 473 -22.41 -6.83 8.31
C SER A 473 -20.90 -6.56 8.28
N PRO A 474 -20.44 -5.31 8.49
CA PRO A 474 -19.01 -5.03 8.63
C PRO A 474 -18.34 -5.83 9.76
N ASN A 475 -19.07 -6.12 10.85
CA ASN A 475 -18.55 -6.93 11.96
C ASN A 475 -18.39 -8.41 11.55
N PHE A 476 -19.36 -8.97 10.81
CA PHE A 476 -19.25 -10.31 10.26
C PHE A 476 -18.04 -10.44 9.32
N LEU A 477 -17.86 -9.50 8.39
CA LEU A 477 -16.71 -9.50 7.47
C LEU A 477 -15.38 -9.37 8.20
N PHE A 478 -15.32 -8.51 9.23
CA PHE A 478 -14.14 -8.37 10.08
C PHE A 478 -13.79 -9.72 10.74
N CYS A 479 -14.75 -10.38 11.38
CA CYS A 479 -14.52 -11.66 12.06
C CYS A 479 -14.28 -12.84 11.13
N LEU A 480 -14.89 -12.82 9.95
CA LEU A 480 -14.61 -13.80 8.91
C LEU A 480 -13.18 -13.66 8.40
N SER A 481 -12.72 -12.41 8.22
CA SER A 481 -11.37 -12.13 7.74
C SER A 481 -10.26 -12.45 8.74
N SER A 482 -10.59 -12.61 10.03
CA SER A 482 -9.64 -13.05 11.06
C SER A 482 -9.46 -14.57 11.11
N LYS A 483 -10.19 -15.35 10.30
CA LYS A 483 -10.05 -16.81 10.23
C LYS A 483 -8.97 -17.21 9.22
N ASN A 484 -8.25 -18.28 9.54
CA ASN A 484 -7.07 -18.72 8.78
C ASN A 484 -7.46 -19.62 7.59
N PHE A 485 -8.11 -19.04 6.60
CA PHE A 485 -8.41 -19.66 5.30
C PHE A 485 -7.11 -19.84 4.47
N SER A 486 -7.07 -20.86 3.61
CA SER A 486 -6.06 -20.92 2.54
C SER A 486 -6.45 -19.99 1.40
N CYS A 487 -5.52 -19.69 0.48
CA CYS A 487 -5.83 -18.90 -0.72
C CYS A 487 -7.02 -19.48 -1.50
N ASP A 488 -7.04 -20.81 -1.63
CA ASP A 488 -8.09 -21.51 -2.39
C ASP A 488 -9.43 -21.50 -1.68
N THR A 489 -9.46 -21.63 -0.35
CA THR A 489 -10.72 -21.51 0.40
C THR A 489 -11.18 -20.07 0.53
N TYR A 490 -10.28 -19.10 0.61
CA TYR A 490 -10.66 -17.68 0.67
C TYR A 490 -11.31 -17.20 -0.62
N ARG A 491 -10.88 -17.73 -1.77
CA ARG A 491 -11.52 -17.51 -3.07
C ARG A 491 -12.94 -18.07 -3.18
N THR A 492 -13.32 -18.99 -2.29
CA THR A 492 -14.67 -19.58 -2.24
C THR A 492 -15.55 -18.97 -1.14
N VAL A 493 -15.03 -18.02 -0.37
CA VAL A 493 -15.80 -17.21 0.57
C VAL A 493 -16.47 -16.08 -0.23
N GLY A 494 -17.56 -16.40 -0.96
CA GLY A 494 -18.51 -15.51 -1.65
C GLY A 494 -17.96 -14.30 -2.43
N SER A 495 -18.40 -14.07 -3.66
CA SER A 495 -17.79 -13.06 -4.54
C SER A 495 -17.88 -11.63 -4.00
N LYS A 496 -19.00 -11.29 -3.35
CA LYS A 496 -19.19 -10.00 -2.66
C LYS A 496 -18.20 -9.85 -1.50
N GLN A 497 -18.15 -10.84 -0.61
CA GLN A 497 -17.30 -10.84 0.58
C GLN A 497 -15.85 -10.74 0.17
N TRP A 498 -15.43 -11.52 -0.82
CA TRP A 498 -14.09 -11.47 -1.37
C TRP A 498 -13.76 -10.05 -1.91
N LEU A 499 -14.66 -9.42 -2.68
CA LEU A 499 -14.42 -8.10 -3.23
C LEU A 499 -14.29 -7.02 -2.15
N GLU A 500 -15.23 -6.97 -1.21
CA GLU A 500 -15.23 -6.01 -0.11
C GLU A 500 -14.03 -6.22 0.83
N ALA A 501 -13.67 -7.48 1.08
CA ALA A 501 -12.60 -7.82 1.99
C ALA A 501 -11.21 -7.50 1.41
N ASN A 502 -11.00 -7.65 0.11
CA ASN A 502 -9.69 -7.40 -0.52
C ASN A 502 -9.54 -5.97 -1.04
N PHE A 503 -10.62 -5.37 -1.57
CA PHE A 503 -10.55 -4.07 -2.25
C PHE A 503 -11.37 -2.98 -1.55
N GLY A 504 -12.49 -3.33 -0.91
CA GLY A 504 -13.38 -2.36 -0.28
C GLY A 504 -13.79 -1.25 -1.24
N ALA A 505 -13.67 0.01 -0.82
CA ALA A 505 -13.99 1.18 -1.64
C ALA A 505 -13.08 1.37 -2.87
N TYR A 506 -11.95 0.64 -2.95
CA TYR A 506 -11.03 0.73 -4.08
C TYR A 506 -11.37 -0.27 -5.21
N SER A 507 -12.41 -1.10 -5.06
CA SER A 507 -12.84 -2.05 -6.08
C SER A 507 -13.13 -1.36 -7.43
N GLY A 508 -13.62 -0.12 -7.40
CA GLY A 508 -13.96 0.66 -8.60
C GLY A 508 -12.81 0.97 -9.55
N PHE A 509 -11.56 0.77 -9.14
CA PHE A 509 -10.39 0.97 -9.99
C PHE A 509 -9.97 -0.29 -10.77
N ALA A 510 -10.57 -1.44 -10.48
CA ALA A 510 -10.35 -2.69 -11.18
C ALA A 510 -11.47 -2.93 -12.20
N THR A 511 -11.13 -3.46 -13.37
CA THR A 511 -12.16 -3.96 -14.30
C THR A 511 -12.68 -5.32 -13.82
N LEU A 512 -13.87 -5.74 -14.28
CA LEU A 512 -14.36 -7.08 -14.00
C LEU A 512 -13.40 -8.17 -14.47
N ARG A 513 -12.70 -7.94 -15.59
CA ARG A 513 -11.67 -8.84 -16.10
C ARG A 513 -10.50 -8.97 -15.13
N ASP A 514 -10.06 -7.87 -14.52
CA ASP A 514 -8.99 -7.89 -13.52
C ASP A 514 -9.42 -8.69 -12.29
N LEU A 515 -10.65 -8.47 -11.81
CA LEU A 515 -11.21 -9.20 -10.66
C LEU A 515 -11.30 -10.71 -10.93
N GLN A 516 -11.78 -11.10 -12.12
CA GLN A 516 -11.87 -12.50 -12.55
C GLN A 516 -10.48 -13.14 -12.75
N ALA A 517 -9.48 -12.38 -13.18
CA ALA A 517 -8.11 -12.88 -13.30
C ALA A 517 -7.48 -13.15 -11.91
N LEU A 518 -7.81 -12.33 -10.91
CA LEU A 518 -7.31 -12.47 -9.54
C LEU A 518 -8.03 -13.58 -8.77
N ASN A 519 -9.33 -13.72 -8.98
CA ASN A 519 -10.15 -14.81 -8.45
C ASN A 519 -10.97 -15.46 -9.58
N PRO A 520 -10.53 -16.61 -10.11
CA PRO A 520 -11.27 -17.35 -11.14
C PRO A 520 -12.68 -17.80 -10.71
N ASN A 521 -12.97 -17.86 -9.41
CA ASN A 521 -14.28 -18.19 -8.86
C ASN A 521 -15.17 -16.96 -8.65
N PHE A 522 -14.69 -15.75 -8.97
CA PHE A 522 -15.43 -14.52 -8.79
C PHE A 522 -16.65 -14.46 -9.73
N SER A 523 -17.83 -14.43 -9.14
CA SER A 523 -19.11 -14.21 -9.79
C SER A 523 -19.52 -12.76 -9.67
N SER A 524 -19.46 -12.04 -10.78
CA SER A 524 -19.89 -10.65 -10.89
C SER A 524 -21.39 -10.48 -10.61
N ALA A 525 -22.21 -11.48 -10.93
CA ALA A 525 -23.64 -11.48 -10.63
C ALA A 525 -23.92 -11.58 -9.12
N GLU A 526 -23.16 -12.42 -8.40
CA GLU A 526 -23.25 -12.53 -6.94
C GLU A 526 -22.79 -11.23 -6.26
N ALA A 527 -21.79 -10.56 -6.84
CA ALA A 527 -21.25 -9.30 -6.33
C ALA A 527 -21.99 -8.04 -6.83
N LEU A 528 -23.10 -8.17 -7.57
CA LEU A 528 -23.77 -7.04 -8.25
C LEU A 528 -24.04 -5.84 -7.32
N SER A 529 -24.51 -6.11 -6.10
CA SER A 529 -24.80 -5.08 -5.09
C SER A 529 -23.60 -4.19 -4.71
N VAL A 530 -22.37 -4.64 -4.95
CA VAL A 530 -21.14 -3.92 -4.55
C VAL A 530 -20.26 -3.51 -5.74
N LEU A 531 -20.71 -3.77 -6.96
CA LEU A 531 -20.03 -3.30 -8.18
C LEU A 531 -20.24 -1.80 -8.38
N THR A 532 -19.28 -1.13 -9.01
CA THR A 532 -19.48 0.25 -9.49
C THR A 532 -20.33 0.29 -10.76
N PRO A 533 -20.97 1.41 -11.09
CA PRO A 533 -21.75 1.53 -12.32
C PRO A 533 -20.96 1.15 -13.58
N ALA A 534 -19.68 1.52 -13.68
CA ALA A 534 -18.82 1.07 -14.77
C ALA A 534 -18.66 -0.46 -14.80
N GLN A 535 -18.41 -1.10 -13.65
CA GLN A 535 -18.36 -2.56 -13.56
C GLN A 535 -19.70 -3.22 -13.89
N VAL A 536 -20.82 -2.60 -13.53
CA VAL A 536 -22.17 -3.07 -13.92
C VAL A 536 -22.34 -3.01 -15.44
N ALA A 537 -21.84 -1.97 -16.11
CA ALA A 537 -21.86 -1.90 -17.58
C ALA A 537 -21.03 -3.03 -18.21
N GLN A 538 -19.85 -3.31 -17.66
CA GLN A 538 -19.02 -4.44 -18.09
C GLN A 538 -19.73 -5.79 -17.87
N LEU A 539 -20.48 -5.95 -16.77
CA LEU A 539 -21.31 -7.13 -16.53
C LEU A 539 -22.41 -7.25 -17.58
N THR A 540 -23.13 -6.18 -17.89
CA THR A 540 -24.20 -6.17 -18.90
C THR A 540 -23.66 -6.62 -20.27
N LEU A 541 -22.46 -6.18 -20.65
CA LEU A 541 -21.83 -6.54 -21.93
C LEU A 541 -21.26 -7.97 -21.98
N SER A 542 -20.91 -8.55 -20.84
CA SER A 542 -20.27 -9.88 -20.75
C SER A 542 -21.22 -11.00 -20.36
N SER A 543 -22.46 -10.67 -19.95
CA SER A 543 -23.49 -11.61 -19.51
C SER A 543 -24.57 -11.84 -20.57
N GLY A 544 -25.59 -12.63 -20.23
CA GLY A 544 -26.78 -12.82 -21.06
C GLY A 544 -27.74 -11.62 -21.05
N ALA A 545 -27.44 -10.56 -20.30
CA ALA A 545 -28.36 -9.44 -20.05
C ALA A 545 -28.80 -8.68 -21.31
N LEU A 546 -28.03 -8.74 -22.40
CA LEU A 546 -28.43 -8.13 -23.69
C LEU A 546 -29.70 -8.76 -24.29
N ASN A 547 -30.09 -9.95 -23.82
CA ASN A 547 -31.23 -10.74 -24.30
C ASN A 547 -32.25 -11.10 -23.21
N ASP A 548 -32.12 -10.54 -22.00
CA ASP A 548 -32.92 -10.93 -20.83
C ASP A 548 -33.36 -9.68 -20.04
N THR A 549 -34.66 -9.40 -20.04
CA THR A 549 -35.22 -8.23 -19.34
C THR A 549 -35.11 -8.35 -17.82
N ASP A 550 -35.15 -9.56 -17.27
CA ASP A 550 -35.10 -9.79 -15.82
C ASP A 550 -33.69 -9.46 -15.29
N GLN A 551 -32.65 -9.77 -16.07
CA GLN A 551 -31.28 -9.37 -15.74
C GLN A 551 -31.08 -7.85 -15.80
N ILE A 552 -31.77 -7.16 -16.72
CA ILE A 552 -31.75 -5.69 -16.75
C ILE A 552 -32.49 -5.11 -15.54
N ASP A 553 -33.57 -5.73 -15.06
CA ASP A 553 -34.21 -5.29 -13.82
C ASP A 553 -33.25 -5.35 -12.63
N HIS A 554 -32.50 -6.44 -12.46
CA HIS A 554 -31.46 -6.52 -11.42
C HIS A 554 -30.35 -5.49 -11.58
N VAL A 555 -29.93 -5.18 -12.82
CA VAL A 555 -28.97 -4.11 -13.09
C VAL A 555 -29.53 -2.75 -12.61
N PHE A 556 -30.79 -2.45 -12.92
CA PHE A 556 -31.40 -1.19 -12.51
C PHE A 556 -31.72 -1.12 -11.02
N GLU A 557 -32.05 -2.23 -10.37
CA GLU A 557 -32.14 -2.30 -8.90
C GLU A 557 -30.84 -1.77 -8.27
N ARG A 558 -29.67 -2.17 -8.79
CA ARG A 558 -28.38 -1.66 -8.32
C ARG A 558 -28.15 -0.19 -8.72
N LEU A 559 -28.46 0.21 -9.96
CA LEU A 559 -28.23 1.59 -10.42
C LEU A 559 -29.14 2.61 -9.71
N GLU A 560 -30.30 2.19 -9.23
CA GLU A 560 -31.23 3.03 -8.48
C GLU A 560 -30.81 3.23 -7.01
N GLU A 561 -29.86 2.44 -6.50
CA GLU A 561 -29.31 2.63 -5.15
C GLU A 561 -28.48 3.93 -5.05
N GLY A 562 -28.92 4.84 -4.18
CA GLY A 562 -28.22 6.11 -3.94
C GLY A 562 -28.53 7.16 -5.00
N ASN A 563 -27.51 7.70 -5.67
CA ASN A 563 -27.68 8.73 -6.70
C ASN A 563 -27.90 8.08 -8.07
N ALA A 564 -29.15 7.76 -8.38
CA ALA A 564 -29.52 7.07 -9.61
C ALA A 564 -29.07 7.80 -10.90
N LEU A 565 -29.12 9.14 -10.92
CA LEU A 565 -28.70 9.92 -12.09
C LEU A 565 -27.20 9.74 -12.37
N GLU A 566 -26.37 9.83 -11.32
CA GLU A 566 -24.92 9.68 -11.42
C GLU A 566 -24.52 8.24 -11.76
N ASN A 567 -25.22 7.25 -11.18
CA ASN A 567 -24.98 5.85 -11.50
C ASN A 567 -25.30 5.54 -12.97
N VAL A 568 -26.46 5.96 -13.47
CA VAL A 568 -26.85 5.74 -14.88
C VAL A 568 -25.93 6.49 -15.84
N ASP A 569 -25.46 7.68 -15.45
CA ASP A 569 -24.47 8.44 -16.21
C ASP A 569 -23.19 7.62 -16.43
N GLU A 570 -22.53 7.20 -15.34
CA GLU A 570 -21.30 6.41 -15.39
C GLU A 570 -21.52 5.06 -16.11
N PHE A 571 -22.66 4.41 -15.89
CA PHE A 571 -23.02 3.16 -16.56
C PHE A 571 -23.09 3.32 -18.09
N LEU A 572 -23.77 4.35 -18.60
CA LEU A 572 -23.90 4.57 -20.04
C LEU A 572 -22.59 5.01 -20.70
N GLU A 573 -21.76 5.78 -19.98
CA GLU A 573 -20.42 6.15 -20.44
C GLU A 573 -19.56 4.90 -20.66
N GLU A 574 -19.53 3.97 -19.69
CA GLU A 574 -18.75 2.72 -19.82
C GLU A 574 -19.36 1.75 -20.84
N LEU A 575 -20.70 1.69 -20.95
CA LEU A 575 -21.40 0.84 -21.93
C LEU A 575 -21.00 1.18 -23.38
N THR A 576 -20.67 2.45 -23.64
CA THR A 576 -20.30 2.96 -24.96
C THR A 576 -18.79 3.17 -25.15
N ALA A 577 -17.99 3.05 -24.08
CA ALA A 577 -16.55 3.35 -24.08
C ALA A 577 -15.72 2.54 -25.10
N ASN A 578 -16.17 1.34 -25.48
CA ASN A 578 -15.47 0.49 -26.43
C ASN A 578 -15.77 0.82 -27.90
N GLY A 579 -16.60 1.83 -28.19
CA GLY A 579 -16.96 2.26 -29.55
C GLY A 579 -17.69 1.20 -30.36
N LYS A 580 -18.23 0.16 -29.70
CA LYS A 580 -19.08 -0.87 -30.31
C LYS A 580 -20.48 -0.71 -29.75
N ASP A 581 -21.45 -0.50 -30.63
CA ASP A 581 -22.86 -0.52 -30.25
C ASP A 581 -23.23 -1.93 -29.79
N PRO A 582 -23.72 -2.11 -28.55
CA PRO A 582 -24.19 -3.40 -28.09
C PRO A 582 -25.44 -3.82 -28.87
N ASP A 583 -25.46 -5.07 -29.33
CA ASP A 583 -26.62 -5.63 -30.05
C ASP A 583 -27.69 -6.09 -29.04
N PHE A 584 -28.48 -5.14 -28.56
CA PHE A 584 -29.60 -5.41 -27.66
C PHE A 584 -30.78 -6.03 -28.42
N GLN A 585 -31.37 -7.08 -27.85
CA GLN A 585 -32.70 -7.51 -28.27
C GLN A 585 -33.69 -6.32 -28.14
N PRO A 586 -34.58 -6.07 -29.11
CA PRO A 586 -35.45 -4.88 -29.08
C PRO A 586 -36.22 -4.69 -27.77
N ALA A 587 -36.79 -5.76 -27.20
CA ALA A 587 -37.51 -5.70 -25.93
C ALA A 587 -36.60 -5.28 -24.75
N VAL A 588 -35.35 -5.75 -24.74
CA VAL A 588 -34.35 -5.39 -23.72
C VAL A 588 -33.95 -3.93 -23.88
N ARG A 589 -33.72 -3.47 -25.11
CA ARG A 589 -33.40 -2.06 -25.40
C ARG A 589 -34.55 -1.12 -25.01
N ASP A 590 -35.78 -1.52 -25.30
CA ASP A 590 -36.99 -0.78 -24.91
C ASP A 590 -37.11 -0.68 -23.38
N HIS A 591 -36.84 -1.78 -22.67
CA HIS A 591 -36.85 -1.82 -21.21
C HIS A 591 -35.77 -0.92 -20.61
N LEU A 592 -34.55 -1.01 -21.13
CA LEU A 592 -33.40 -0.22 -20.69
C LEU A 592 -33.63 1.27 -20.92
N MET A 593 -34.14 1.65 -22.09
CA MET A 593 -34.53 3.04 -22.41
C MET A 593 -35.62 3.54 -21.47
N ASN A 594 -36.63 2.73 -21.15
CA ASN A 594 -37.73 3.13 -20.27
C ASN A 594 -37.27 3.39 -18.82
N ARG A 595 -36.46 2.48 -18.25
CA ARG A 595 -35.88 2.66 -16.91
C ARG A 595 -34.94 3.87 -16.87
N THR A 596 -34.06 4.00 -17.86
CA THR A 596 -33.16 5.16 -18.01
C THR A 596 -33.94 6.47 -18.09
N PHE A 597 -34.97 6.53 -18.93
CA PHE A 597 -35.78 7.74 -19.11
C PHE A 597 -36.50 8.13 -17.81
N SER A 598 -37.00 7.16 -17.06
CA SER A 598 -37.67 7.38 -15.77
C SER A 598 -36.74 8.03 -14.73
N ILE A 599 -35.43 7.75 -14.81
CA ILE A 599 -34.40 8.33 -13.95
C ILE A 599 -34.02 9.74 -14.42
N ILE A 600 -33.80 9.96 -15.73
CA ILE A 600 -33.28 11.25 -16.22
C ILE A 600 -34.36 12.33 -16.39
N ALA A 601 -35.60 11.96 -16.74
CA ALA A 601 -36.64 12.93 -17.10
C ALA A 601 -36.97 13.94 -15.99
N PRO A 602 -37.02 13.57 -14.70
CA PRO A 602 -37.19 14.54 -13.61
C PRO A 602 -36.10 15.62 -13.53
N HIS A 603 -34.95 15.42 -14.16
CA HIS A 603 -33.81 16.35 -14.11
C HIS A 603 -33.77 17.32 -15.30
N PHE A 604 -34.56 17.11 -16.35
CA PHE A 604 -34.60 17.99 -17.53
C PHE A 604 -34.83 19.48 -17.22
N PRO A 605 -35.66 19.90 -16.25
CA PRO A 605 -35.82 21.32 -15.92
C PRO A 605 -34.53 22.00 -15.44
N LYS A 606 -33.54 21.21 -14.99
CA LYS A 606 -32.24 21.71 -14.51
C LYS A 606 -31.14 21.61 -15.57
N PHE A 607 -31.39 20.95 -16.70
CA PHE A 607 -30.39 20.73 -17.74
C PHE A 607 -30.04 22.04 -18.47
N LYS A 608 -28.74 22.26 -18.64
CA LYS A 608 -28.17 23.26 -19.55
C LYS A 608 -27.94 22.63 -20.93
N THR A 609 -27.61 23.46 -21.91
CA THR A 609 -27.34 23.01 -23.30
C THR A 609 -26.27 21.91 -23.36
N ASP A 610 -25.21 22.03 -22.56
CA ASP A 610 -24.15 21.02 -22.50
C ASP A 610 -24.65 19.68 -21.92
N ASP A 611 -25.59 19.71 -20.96
CA ASP A 611 -26.19 18.50 -20.39
C ASP A 611 -27.07 17.80 -21.43
N TRP A 612 -27.89 18.56 -22.17
CA TRP A 612 -28.69 18.04 -23.28
C TRP A 612 -27.81 17.35 -24.33
N PHE A 613 -26.70 17.99 -24.70
CA PHE A 613 -25.77 17.41 -25.67
C PHE A 613 -25.12 16.13 -25.11
N ALA A 614 -24.59 16.16 -23.89
CA ALA A 614 -23.98 14.98 -23.28
C ALA A 614 -24.95 13.79 -23.20
N TRP A 615 -26.22 14.03 -22.86
CA TRP A 615 -27.20 12.94 -22.76
C TRP A 615 -27.66 12.43 -24.13
N PHE A 616 -28.09 13.30 -25.06
CA PHE A 616 -28.70 12.86 -26.31
C PHE A 616 -27.70 12.53 -27.42
N HIS A 617 -26.51 13.13 -27.42
CA HIS A 617 -25.49 12.90 -28.44
C HIS A 617 -24.36 11.96 -28.00
N VAL A 618 -24.27 11.63 -26.72
CA VAL A 618 -23.22 10.74 -26.20
C VAL A 618 -23.82 9.56 -25.44
N LYS A 619 -24.51 9.80 -24.33
CA LYS A 619 -24.90 8.73 -23.39
C LYS A 619 -26.06 7.85 -23.89
N LEU A 620 -27.09 8.45 -24.48
CA LEU A 620 -28.29 7.73 -24.91
C LEU A 620 -28.19 7.12 -26.32
N VAL A 621 -27.10 7.35 -27.05
CA VAL A 621 -26.99 7.02 -28.48
C VAL A 621 -27.36 5.56 -28.78
N THR A 622 -26.93 4.63 -27.93
CA THR A 622 -27.23 3.19 -28.07
C THR A 622 -28.68 2.82 -27.79
N LEU A 623 -29.43 3.67 -27.07
CA LEU A 623 -30.81 3.44 -26.63
C LEU A 623 -31.83 4.28 -27.41
N LEU A 624 -31.38 5.35 -28.09
CA LEU A 624 -32.23 6.21 -28.90
C LEU A 624 -33.14 5.48 -29.90
N PRO A 625 -32.77 4.34 -30.51
CA PRO A 625 -33.71 3.60 -31.36
C PRO A 625 -35.01 3.15 -30.65
N SER A 626 -35.02 3.12 -29.32
CA SER A 626 -36.16 2.80 -28.48
C SER A 626 -36.84 4.05 -27.86
N PHE A 627 -36.42 5.25 -28.25
CA PHE A 627 -36.99 6.50 -27.77
C PHE A 627 -38.40 6.73 -28.33
N SER A 628 -39.40 6.75 -27.45
CA SER A 628 -40.81 6.80 -27.86
C SER A 628 -41.33 8.23 -28.10
N ALA A 629 -42.43 8.35 -28.83
CA ALA A 629 -43.12 9.64 -29.01
C ALA A 629 -43.58 10.27 -27.68
N VAL A 630 -43.90 9.44 -26.67
CA VAL A 630 -44.27 9.92 -25.32
C VAL A 630 -43.06 10.51 -24.60
N MET A 631 -41.90 9.85 -24.70
CA MET A 631 -40.63 10.35 -24.13
C MET A 631 -40.21 11.65 -24.80
N LEU A 632 -40.34 11.74 -26.14
CA LEU A 632 -40.06 12.97 -26.88
C LEU A 632 -40.95 14.12 -26.44
N LYS A 633 -42.26 13.89 -26.31
CA LYS A 633 -43.20 14.90 -25.81
C LYS A 633 -42.83 15.37 -24.40
N ASN A 634 -42.41 14.46 -23.53
CA ASN A 634 -42.02 14.79 -22.16
C ASN A 634 -40.73 15.63 -22.14
N ALA A 635 -39.70 15.20 -22.86
CA ALA A 635 -38.41 15.90 -22.97
C ALA A 635 -38.53 17.32 -23.57
N THR A 636 -39.51 17.54 -24.46
CA THR A 636 -39.68 18.80 -25.18
C THR A 636 -40.76 19.73 -24.62
N SER A 637 -41.43 19.35 -23.53
CA SER A 637 -42.58 20.09 -23.00
C SER A 637 -42.26 21.51 -22.53
N ASP A 638 -41.10 21.71 -21.89
CA ASP A 638 -40.65 22.99 -21.33
C ASP A 638 -39.22 23.37 -21.78
N ILE A 639 -38.81 22.88 -22.96
CA ILE A 639 -37.46 23.11 -23.52
C ILE A 639 -37.39 24.41 -24.33
N ASN A 640 -36.28 25.15 -24.26
CA ASN A 640 -36.05 26.31 -25.12
C ASN A 640 -35.64 25.89 -26.54
N CYS A 641 -35.75 26.80 -27.52
CA CYS A 641 -35.43 26.49 -28.92
C CYS A 641 -33.98 26.00 -29.13
N THR A 642 -33.01 26.56 -28.39
CA THR A 642 -31.60 26.15 -28.50
C THR A 642 -31.42 24.69 -28.10
N ASN A 643 -31.98 24.29 -26.96
CA ASN A 643 -31.90 22.92 -26.47
C ASN A 643 -32.80 21.97 -27.27
N TYR A 644 -33.92 22.45 -27.83
CA TYR A 644 -34.76 21.69 -28.75
C TYR A 644 -33.99 21.25 -29.99
N HIS A 645 -33.07 22.07 -30.51
CA HIS A 645 -32.21 21.68 -31.64
C HIS A 645 -31.13 20.65 -31.27
N VAL A 646 -30.87 20.44 -29.97
CA VAL A 646 -29.92 19.43 -29.47
C VAL A 646 -30.60 18.08 -29.23
N VAL A 647 -31.92 18.05 -29.09
CA VAL A 647 -32.71 16.80 -29.02
C VAL A 647 -33.09 16.37 -30.43
#